data_AF-A0A962X0D9-F1
#
_entry.id   AF-A0A962X0D9-F1
#
_cell.length_a   1.000
_cell.length_b   1.000
_cell.length_c   1.000
_cell.angle_alpha   90.00
_cell.angle_beta   90.00
_cell.angle_gamma   90.00
#
_symmetry.space_group_name_H-M   'P 1'
#
loop_
_entity.id
_entity.type
_entity.pdbx_description
1 polymer ?
#
loop_
_entity_poly.entity_id
_entity_poly.type
_entity_poly.pdbx_seq_one_letter_code
_entity_poly.pdbx_strand_id
1 'polypeptide(L)'
;MELSYKAAISNIVDPNFPTLPPIATNSLNSTSENDLASGVYKGNFWQPENVPFNQLFGFLAYEKLYPPGVLAAFPLRDPVDGGILGLPAPDLEKFYLTDPGTLEAHQSAMPGKAAPFSANDSQRFNAFVENLPFFVNFPFGYTVEQFRRFTAEGVPIMPTDDAGRANAYPLMRIQAHNSSGQLLAEVDTVLPVASEADCQGCHLEQEVCTDLGLGINCGDVANYYEGIKYSADFITQSNLAANNVPGDTNEQVALNAAKINILRLHDAKNGTALDAQRSIVCANCHYTPALDLAHLGPNDSNGKEQTRHQSMSRVMHSYHANLPTKVGYDVDGAFDQLFPLMPIADVRSAEQTEDILEQTCYGCHPGKRTKCLRGAMSDGGMVCQDCHGQGTQVGDDFTENFPQQAFNVTVDPSHPDFNAGVAGKRVPWASEPKCQSCHLGDVTQVRQLQVSGELQDLLLNVEDKRGNSDGLRLRMAYRVSDHKSNAGAPNSLPLLDFADSRFASDRPLYRLSGASEQDGHGGLFCEGCHGSTHAIWPNANPWANDNKTAMDLQGHTGTIIECSTCHEGDLGITLDGPHGMHPVGAVNFAKEHGGFAERNRNQCRACHGQNGEGSVLSRTAADRLLQTDDRGMLSIPKGTPVGCGDCHENEL
;
A
#
# COMPACT_ATOMS: atom_id res chain seq x y z
N MET A 1 -1.73 12.17 27.85
CA MET A 1 -2.40 11.08 27.12
C MET A 1 -1.33 10.05 26.81
N GLU A 2 -1.62 8.79 27.05
CA GLU A 2 -0.74 7.66 26.75
C GLU A 2 -1.41 6.82 25.67
N LEU A 3 -0.69 6.50 24.58
CA LEU A 3 -1.18 5.57 23.57
C LEU A 3 -0.60 4.18 23.78
N SER A 4 -1.42 3.17 23.58
CA SER A 4 -1.02 1.78 23.60
C SER A 4 -1.66 1.00 22.46
N TYR A 5 -1.10 -0.15 22.14
CA TYR A 5 -1.62 -1.06 21.13
C TYR A 5 -1.65 -2.52 21.63
N LYS A 6 -2.51 -3.34 21.05
CA LYS A 6 -2.55 -4.80 21.24
C LYS A 6 -3.22 -5.48 20.06
N ALA A 7 -3.10 -6.79 19.92
CA ALA A 7 -3.80 -7.50 18.86
C ALA A 7 -5.32 -7.46 19.10
N ALA A 8 -6.10 -7.32 18.03
CA ALA A 8 -7.55 -7.36 18.09
C ALA A 8 -8.08 -8.63 17.45
N ILE A 9 -9.16 -9.18 18.01
CA ILE A 9 -9.85 -10.31 17.42
C ILE A 9 -10.45 -9.88 16.09
N SER A 10 -10.26 -10.72 15.09
CA SER A 10 -10.55 -10.42 13.70
C SER A 10 -11.22 -11.61 13.01
N ASN A 11 -11.83 -11.32 11.88
CA ASN A 11 -12.44 -12.29 10.99
C ASN A 11 -11.42 -12.80 9.97
N ILE A 12 -11.55 -14.05 9.55
CA ILE A 12 -10.89 -14.55 8.34
C ILE A 12 -11.97 -14.76 7.30
N VAL A 13 -11.83 -14.05 6.20
CA VAL A 13 -12.67 -14.19 5.01
C VAL A 13 -11.91 -15.02 4.00
N ASP A 14 -12.60 -15.94 3.33
CA ASP A 14 -12.02 -16.65 2.19
C ASP A 14 -11.95 -15.71 0.98
N PRO A 15 -10.76 -15.40 0.45
CA PRO A 15 -10.60 -14.52 -0.70
C PRO A 15 -11.25 -15.06 -1.98
N ASN A 16 -11.41 -16.39 -2.10
CA ASN A 16 -12.05 -17.03 -3.25
C ASN A 16 -13.58 -16.98 -3.17
N PHE A 17 -14.13 -16.72 -1.99
CA PHE A 17 -15.56 -16.60 -1.77
C PHE A 17 -15.90 -15.28 -1.07
N PRO A 18 -15.67 -14.14 -1.75
CA PRO A 18 -15.80 -12.81 -1.15
C PRO A 18 -17.25 -12.41 -0.82
N THR A 19 -18.23 -13.27 -1.10
CA THR A 19 -19.64 -13.07 -0.72
C THR A 19 -20.08 -13.96 0.45
N LEU A 20 -19.21 -14.84 0.94
CA LEU A 20 -19.51 -15.72 2.07
C LEU A 20 -19.10 -15.08 3.42
N PRO A 21 -19.79 -15.45 4.52
CA PRO A 21 -19.39 -15.08 5.87
C PRO A 21 -17.97 -15.54 6.22
N PRO A 22 -17.37 -15.01 7.31
CA PRO A 22 -16.06 -15.45 7.77
C PRO A 22 -15.98 -16.95 8.02
N ILE A 23 -14.87 -17.57 7.61
CA ILE A 23 -14.54 -18.95 7.95
C ILE A 23 -14.06 -19.07 9.41
N ALA A 24 -13.65 -17.96 10.01
CA ALA A 24 -13.31 -17.84 11.42
C ALA A 24 -13.57 -16.43 11.95
N THR A 25 -13.94 -16.31 13.22
CA THR A 25 -14.23 -15.02 13.91
C THR A 25 -13.35 -14.79 15.15
N ASN A 26 -12.36 -15.66 15.35
CA ASN A 26 -11.45 -15.65 16.51
C ASN A 26 -9.99 -15.53 16.07
N SER A 27 -9.71 -14.84 14.95
CA SER A 27 -8.35 -14.68 14.46
C SER A 27 -7.64 -13.59 15.23
N LEU A 28 -6.55 -13.96 15.90
CA LEU A 28 -5.72 -13.07 16.71
C LEU A 28 -4.26 -13.24 16.28
N ASN A 29 -3.53 -12.15 16.15
CA ASN A 29 -2.11 -12.17 15.76
C ASN A 29 -1.26 -11.49 16.83
N SER A 30 -1.23 -12.10 18.02
CA SER A 30 -0.55 -11.54 19.20
C SER A 30 0.95 -11.80 19.20
N THR A 31 1.43 -12.78 18.44
CA THR A 31 2.85 -13.14 18.35
C THR A 31 3.28 -13.42 16.90
N SER A 32 4.56 -13.29 16.60
CA SER A 32 5.15 -13.79 15.35
C SER A 32 6.03 -15.02 15.54
N GLU A 33 6.09 -15.57 16.76
CA GLU A 33 6.75 -16.85 17.02
C GLU A 33 6.04 -18.01 16.34
N ASN A 34 6.79 -19.08 16.11
CA ASN A 34 6.24 -20.38 15.74
C ASN A 34 5.89 -21.14 17.02
N ASP A 35 4.87 -21.99 16.95
CA ASP A 35 4.61 -23.05 17.93
C ASP A 35 4.64 -24.38 17.19
N LEU A 36 5.85 -24.89 16.97
CA LEU A 36 6.06 -26.17 16.28
C LEU A 36 5.47 -27.35 17.05
N ALA A 37 5.21 -27.21 18.35
CA ALA A 37 4.61 -28.26 19.15
C ALA A 37 3.10 -28.43 18.84
N SER A 38 2.41 -27.32 18.56
CA SER A 38 1.02 -27.34 18.07
C SER A 38 0.89 -27.32 16.54
N GLY A 39 2.01 -27.17 15.82
CA GLY A 39 2.07 -27.14 14.37
C GLY A 39 1.79 -25.76 13.75
N VAL A 40 1.90 -24.68 14.53
CA VAL A 40 1.71 -23.31 14.04
C VAL A 40 3.05 -22.73 13.58
N TYR A 41 3.15 -22.44 12.29
CA TYR A 41 4.32 -21.81 11.68
C TYR A 41 3.96 -20.48 11.03
N LYS A 42 4.59 -19.43 11.53
CA LYS A 42 4.42 -18.06 11.05
C LYS A 42 5.55 -17.60 10.15
N GLY A 43 6.77 -18.13 10.31
CA GLY A 43 7.90 -17.85 9.43
C GLY A 43 9.25 -18.32 9.96
N ASN A 44 10.28 -18.25 9.13
CA ASN A 44 11.65 -18.63 9.51
C ASN A 44 12.49 -17.46 10.06
N PHE A 45 11.93 -16.25 10.16
CA PHE A 45 12.69 -15.08 10.65
C PHE A 45 13.33 -15.33 12.02
N TRP A 46 12.60 -16.01 12.91
CA TRP A 46 13.01 -16.37 14.27
C TRP A 46 13.73 -17.72 14.38
N GLN A 47 14.07 -18.35 13.26
CA GLN A 47 14.80 -19.61 13.24
C GLN A 47 16.30 -19.38 13.05
N PRO A 48 17.16 -20.35 13.45
CA PRO A 48 16.83 -21.55 14.22
C PRO A 48 16.44 -21.22 15.67
N GLU A 49 15.74 -22.14 16.34
CA GLU A 49 15.36 -21.97 17.74
C GLU A 49 16.55 -22.22 18.69
N ASN A 50 16.49 -21.69 19.91
CA ASN A 50 17.46 -21.92 20.99
C ASN A 50 18.91 -21.49 20.68
N VAL A 51 19.11 -20.59 19.72
CA VAL A 51 20.40 -19.95 19.46
C VAL A 51 20.42 -18.51 20.00
N PRO A 52 21.60 -17.94 20.27
CA PRO A 52 21.72 -16.51 20.52
C PRO A 52 21.08 -15.68 19.40
N PHE A 53 20.48 -14.53 19.72
CA PHE A 53 19.71 -13.75 18.74
C PHE A 53 20.54 -13.34 17.50
N ASN A 54 21.86 -13.18 17.66
CA ASN A 54 22.77 -12.84 16.58
C ASN A 54 23.06 -14.00 15.60
N GLN A 55 22.43 -15.16 15.81
CA GLN A 55 22.46 -16.32 14.91
C GLN A 55 21.10 -16.60 14.28
N LEU A 56 20.06 -15.82 14.60
CA LEU A 56 18.75 -15.93 13.96
C LEU A 56 18.84 -15.49 12.50
N PHE A 57 18.08 -16.13 11.61
CA PHE A 57 18.05 -15.79 10.20
C PHE A 57 17.65 -14.33 9.98
N GLY A 58 16.68 -13.83 10.75
CA GLY A 58 16.31 -12.41 10.73
C GLY A 58 17.48 -11.48 11.05
N PHE A 59 18.27 -11.79 12.07
CA PHE A 59 19.47 -11.03 12.40
C PHE A 59 20.52 -11.12 11.28
N LEU A 60 20.89 -12.34 10.87
CA LEU A 60 21.93 -12.57 9.88
C LEU A 60 21.62 -11.92 8.53
N ALA A 61 20.35 -11.90 8.15
CA ALA A 61 19.90 -11.34 6.89
C ALA A 61 19.92 -9.79 6.93
N TYR A 62 19.56 -9.18 8.06
CA TYR A 62 19.40 -7.72 8.20
C TYR A 62 20.62 -6.98 8.78
N GLU A 63 21.55 -7.63 9.49
CA GLU A 63 22.71 -6.98 10.14
C GLU A 63 23.48 -6.03 9.21
N LYS A 64 23.66 -6.41 7.93
CA LYS A 64 24.38 -5.59 6.94
C LYS A 64 23.67 -4.28 6.58
N LEU A 65 22.35 -4.21 6.77
CA LEU A 65 21.58 -2.99 6.56
C LEU A 65 21.81 -1.96 7.67
N TYR A 66 22.29 -2.39 8.83
CA TYR A 66 22.70 -1.52 9.93
C TYR A 66 24.19 -1.18 9.84
N PRO A 67 24.65 -0.08 10.46
CA PRO A 67 26.07 0.13 10.68
C PRO A 67 26.67 -1.02 11.51
N PRO A 68 27.95 -1.38 11.32
CA PRO A 68 28.54 -2.56 11.95
C PRO A 68 28.34 -2.58 13.47
N GLY A 69 27.73 -3.64 13.98
CA GLY A 69 27.52 -3.86 15.42
C GLY A 69 26.36 -3.08 16.03
N VAL A 70 25.64 -2.25 15.25
CA VAL A 70 24.47 -1.50 15.76
C VAL A 70 23.32 -2.45 16.06
N LEU A 71 22.89 -3.28 15.11
CA LEU A 71 21.79 -4.21 15.36
C LEU A 71 22.15 -5.22 16.47
N ALA A 72 23.42 -5.63 16.59
CA ALA A 72 23.90 -6.45 17.71
C ALA A 72 23.77 -5.77 19.10
N ALA A 73 23.66 -4.45 19.17
CA ALA A 73 23.42 -3.72 20.41
C ALA A 73 21.95 -3.73 20.86
N PHE A 74 21.03 -4.10 19.96
CA PHE A 74 19.59 -4.17 20.22
C PHE A 74 19.15 -5.64 20.26
N PRO A 75 18.76 -6.16 21.43
CA PRO A 75 18.36 -7.55 21.50
C PRO A 75 17.01 -7.73 20.78
N LEU A 76 16.89 -8.76 19.95
CA LEU A 76 15.61 -9.11 19.29
C LEU A 76 14.64 -9.86 20.23
N ARG A 77 15.12 -10.20 21.43
CA ARG A 77 14.33 -10.75 22.53
C ARG A 77 14.60 -9.92 23.77
N ASP A 78 13.55 -9.57 24.50
CA ASP A 78 13.72 -8.77 25.71
C ASP A 78 14.53 -9.53 26.76
N PRO A 79 15.60 -8.93 27.32
CA PRO A 79 16.42 -9.57 28.34
C PRO A 79 15.69 -9.95 29.64
N VAL A 80 14.52 -9.34 29.91
CA VAL A 80 13.75 -9.52 31.15
C VAL A 80 12.83 -10.74 31.06
N ASP A 81 12.06 -10.86 29.98
CA ASP A 81 11.03 -11.91 29.81
C ASP A 81 11.25 -12.82 28.59
N GLY A 82 12.26 -12.55 27.77
CA GLY A 82 12.62 -13.36 26.60
C GLY A 82 11.70 -13.20 25.38
N GLY A 83 10.67 -12.37 25.46
CA GLY A 83 9.70 -12.24 24.38
C GLY A 83 10.17 -11.32 23.24
N ILE A 84 9.47 -11.39 22.11
CA ILE A 84 9.87 -10.76 20.83
C ILE A 84 9.89 -9.23 20.90
N LEU A 85 11.01 -8.67 20.42
CA LEU A 85 11.18 -7.27 20.06
C LEU A 85 11.37 -7.14 18.54
N GLY A 86 10.82 -6.08 17.98
CA GLY A 86 10.97 -5.70 16.57
C GLY A 86 12.38 -5.26 16.22
N LEU A 87 12.63 -5.05 14.92
CA LEU A 87 13.87 -4.44 14.46
C LEU A 87 13.96 -2.98 14.95
N PRO A 88 15.13 -2.50 15.39
CA PRO A 88 15.30 -1.12 15.85
C PRO A 88 15.19 -0.15 14.67
N ALA A 89 14.33 0.86 14.79
CA ALA A 89 14.19 1.90 13.78
C ALA A 89 14.71 3.24 14.30
N PRO A 90 15.43 4.03 13.48
CA PRO A 90 16.07 5.24 13.93
C PRO A 90 15.08 6.38 14.15
N ASP A 91 15.35 7.23 15.15
CA ASP A 91 14.68 8.51 15.30
C ASP A 91 15.23 9.50 14.26
N LEU A 92 14.53 9.57 13.13
CA LEU A 92 14.89 10.42 12.00
C LEU A 92 14.78 11.91 12.34
N GLU A 93 13.79 12.32 13.12
CA GLU A 93 13.63 13.72 13.51
C GLU A 93 14.82 14.18 14.35
N LYS A 94 15.25 13.36 15.31
CA LYS A 94 16.44 13.65 16.09
C LYS A 94 17.69 13.67 15.22
N PHE A 95 17.90 12.64 14.42
CA PHE A 95 19.09 12.49 13.61
C PHE A 95 19.29 13.61 12.59
N TYR A 96 18.22 14.18 12.04
CA TYR A 96 18.28 15.22 11.01
C TYR A 96 17.97 16.64 11.47
N LEU A 97 17.04 16.81 12.41
CA LEU A 97 16.42 18.11 12.70
C LEU A 97 16.75 18.65 14.10
N THR A 98 16.62 17.82 15.15
CA THR A 98 16.67 18.32 16.54
C THR A 98 18.01 18.09 17.24
N ASP A 99 18.77 17.06 16.88
CA ASP A 99 20.14 16.83 17.35
C ASP A 99 21.00 16.19 16.24
N PRO A 100 21.37 16.99 15.20
CA PRO A 100 21.90 16.45 13.94
C PRO A 100 23.14 15.56 14.11
N GLY A 101 23.06 14.35 13.55
CA GLY A 101 24.13 13.36 13.60
C GLY A 101 24.10 12.42 14.81
N THR A 102 23.25 12.68 15.82
CA THR A 102 23.02 11.76 16.93
C THR A 102 22.02 10.69 16.53
N LEU A 103 22.47 9.44 16.43
CA LEU A 103 21.61 8.30 16.11
C LEU A 103 20.98 7.73 17.39
N GLU A 104 19.68 7.88 17.53
CA GLU A 104 18.83 7.15 18.49
C GLU A 104 17.95 6.16 17.72
N ALA A 105 17.57 5.04 18.34
CA ALA A 105 16.68 4.06 17.72
C ALA A 105 15.74 3.44 18.76
N HIS A 106 14.53 3.10 18.32
CA HIS A 106 13.48 2.51 19.14
C HIS A 106 13.08 1.13 18.60
N GLN A 107 12.72 0.21 19.50
CA GLN A 107 12.14 -1.09 19.16
C GLN A 107 10.70 -1.17 19.66
N SER A 108 9.85 -1.89 18.94
CA SER A 108 8.46 -2.15 19.33
C SER A 108 8.25 -3.60 19.70
N ALA A 109 7.35 -3.89 20.63
CA ALA A 109 7.11 -5.24 21.13
C ALA A 109 5.87 -5.89 20.50
N MET A 110 5.86 -7.21 20.39
CA MET A 110 4.63 -7.93 20.09
C MET A 110 3.70 -7.94 21.32
N PRO A 111 2.36 -7.86 21.15
CA PRO A 111 1.43 -7.92 22.28
C PRO A 111 1.55 -9.18 23.14
N GLY A 112 1.78 -10.34 22.52
CA GLY A 112 1.89 -11.64 23.19
C GLY A 112 3.27 -11.94 23.78
N LYS A 113 4.16 -10.94 23.86
CA LYS A 113 5.57 -11.08 24.27
C LYS A 113 5.77 -11.85 25.58
N ALA A 114 4.95 -11.62 26.61
CA ALA A 114 5.12 -12.25 27.91
C ALA A 114 4.77 -13.75 27.93
N ALA A 115 3.86 -14.19 27.05
CA ALA A 115 3.49 -15.58 26.86
C ALA A 115 2.91 -15.77 25.45
N PRO A 116 3.74 -16.08 24.43
CA PRO A 116 3.29 -16.25 23.05
C PRO A 116 2.10 -17.20 22.95
N PHE A 117 1.14 -16.90 22.07
CA PHE A 117 -0.12 -17.65 21.87
C PHE A 117 -1.13 -17.62 23.03
N SER A 118 -0.76 -17.11 24.20
CA SER A 118 -1.65 -17.06 25.39
C SER A 118 -1.88 -15.64 25.93
N ALA A 119 -0.89 -14.75 25.80
CA ALA A 119 -0.95 -13.35 26.20
C ALA A 119 -1.32 -12.44 25.02
N ASN A 120 -1.84 -11.26 25.34
CA ASN A 120 -2.12 -10.18 24.39
C ASN A 120 -2.03 -8.84 25.14
N ASP A 121 -0.90 -8.64 25.80
CA ASP A 121 -0.65 -7.50 26.67
C ASP A 121 -0.52 -6.22 25.84
N SER A 122 -1.05 -5.13 26.40
CA SER A 122 -0.94 -3.83 25.73
C SER A 122 0.49 -3.32 25.76
N GLN A 123 0.99 -2.93 24.60
CA GLN A 123 2.32 -2.37 24.39
C GLN A 123 2.22 -0.86 24.18
N ARG A 124 3.29 -0.14 24.55
CA ARG A 124 3.36 1.32 24.40
C ARG A 124 3.94 1.70 23.04
N PHE A 125 3.51 2.85 22.54
CA PHE A 125 4.26 3.56 21.50
C PHE A 125 5.52 4.16 22.12
N ASN A 126 6.67 3.99 21.46
CA ASN A 126 7.97 4.30 22.04
C ASN A 126 8.61 5.59 21.49
N ALA A 127 8.01 6.20 20.48
CA ALA A 127 8.43 7.50 19.97
C ALA A 127 7.22 8.40 19.67
N PHE A 128 7.48 9.71 19.63
CA PHE A 128 6.56 10.72 19.13
C PHE A 128 7.35 11.64 18.19
N VAL A 129 6.97 11.64 16.91
CA VAL A 129 7.62 12.42 15.87
C VAL A 129 6.80 13.68 15.64
N GLU A 130 7.37 14.85 15.90
CA GLU A 130 6.73 16.15 15.67
C GLU A 130 6.81 16.52 14.19
N ASN A 131 7.96 16.34 13.53
CA ASN A 131 8.19 16.57 12.12
C ASN A 131 8.93 15.38 11.50
N LEU A 132 8.42 14.83 10.40
CA LEU A 132 9.00 13.64 9.77
C LEU A 132 9.95 14.07 8.64
N PRO A 133 11.28 13.88 8.77
CA PRO A 133 12.21 14.10 7.69
C PRO A 133 12.25 12.89 6.75
N PHE A 134 12.01 13.12 5.47
CA PHE A 134 12.08 12.13 4.42
C PHE A 134 13.24 12.46 3.46
N PHE A 135 14.33 11.68 3.53
CA PHE A 135 15.49 11.83 2.64
C PHE A 135 16.04 13.26 2.48
N VAL A 136 16.00 14.09 3.53
CA VAL A 136 16.25 15.55 3.48
C VAL A 136 17.64 15.96 2.97
N ASN A 137 18.62 15.04 2.99
CA ASN A 137 19.95 15.27 2.41
C ASN A 137 19.99 15.07 0.89
N PHE A 138 18.90 14.61 0.29
CA PHE A 138 18.76 14.43 -1.15
C PHE A 138 17.83 15.50 -1.74
N PRO A 139 18.06 15.92 -2.98
CA PRO A 139 17.24 16.95 -3.61
C PRO A 139 15.75 16.58 -3.80
N PHE A 140 15.40 15.28 -3.77
CA PHE A 140 14.00 14.83 -3.78
C PHE A 140 13.38 14.76 -2.38
N GLY A 141 14.16 14.95 -1.33
CA GLY A 141 13.73 14.86 0.06
C GLY A 141 12.99 16.10 0.55
N TYR A 142 12.30 15.92 1.67
CA TYR A 142 11.54 16.99 2.32
C TYR A 142 11.22 16.65 3.77
N THR A 143 10.84 17.67 4.55
CA THR A 143 10.25 17.50 5.87
C THR A 143 8.72 17.62 5.78
N VAL A 144 8.01 16.66 6.38
CA VAL A 144 6.59 16.76 6.68
C VAL A 144 6.47 17.46 8.04
N GLU A 145 6.17 18.76 8.00
CA GLU A 145 5.99 19.59 9.19
C GLU A 145 4.69 19.21 9.92
N GLN A 146 4.68 19.35 11.25
CA GLN A 146 3.51 19.07 12.09
C GLN A 146 2.96 17.64 11.93
N PHE A 147 3.86 16.68 11.68
CA PHE A 147 3.56 15.27 11.62
C PHE A 147 2.87 14.77 12.91
N ARG A 148 3.36 15.14 14.10
CA ARG A 148 2.70 14.95 15.42
C ARG A 148 2.10 13.56 15.65
N ARG A 149 2.88 12.49 15.47
CA ARG A 149 2.39 11.11 15.63
C ARG A 149 3.24 10.29 16.57
N PHE A 150 2.55 9.45 17.32
CA PHE A 150 3.18 8.34 18.02
C PHE A 150 3.55 7.25 17.03
N THR A 151 4.76 6.68 17.16
CA THR A 151 5.25 5.63 16.29
C THR A 151 5.61 4.37 17.06
N ALA A 152 5.35 3.24 16.43
CA ALA A 152 5.70 1.90 16.88
C ALA A 152 6.26 1.14 15.67
N GLU A 153 7.48 1.52 15.28
CA GLU A 153 8.12 0.95 14.10
C GLU A 153 8.69 -0.44 14.39
N GLY A 154 8.82 -1.25 13.34
CA GLY A 154 9.44 -2.57 13.42
C GLY A 154 8.60 -3.66 14.10
N VAL A 155 7.32 -3.43 14.42
CA VAL A 155 6.43 -4.47 14.98
C VAL A 155 6.41 -5.68 14.04
N PRO A 156 6.86 -6.87 14.48
CA PRO A 156 7.04 -8.01 13.59
C PRO A 156 5.72 -8.77 13.41
N ILE A 157 4.91 -8.34 12.44
CA ILE A 157 3.64 -8.97 12.08
C ILE A 157 3.83 -9.94 10.91
N MET A 158 3.19 -11.11 10.99
CA MET A 158 3.16 -12.12 9.93
C MET A 158 1.73 -12.28 9.37
N PRO A 159 1.55 -12.72 8.12
CA PRO A 159 0.23 -12.96 7.51
C PRO A 159 -0.44 -14.25 8.01
N THR A 160 -0.06 -14.73 9.20
CA THR A 160 -0.53 -15.97 9.82
C THR A 160 -0.91 -15.68 11.27
N ASP A 161 -2.13 -16.02 11.63
CA ASP A 161 -2.65 -15.81 12.98
C ASP A 161 -2.12 -16.85 13.97
N ASP A 162 -2.45 -16.67 15.26
CA ASP A 162 -1.97 -17.51 16.36
C ASP A 162 -2.50 -18.96 16.28
N ALA A 163 -3.49 -19.23 15.43
CA ALA A 163 -4.00 -20.58 15.16
C ALA A 163 -3.44 -21.19 13.86
N GLY A 164 -2.45 -20.54 13.24
CA GLY A 164 -1.82 -21.01 12.00
C GLY A 164 -2.62 -20.72 10.74
N ARG A 165 -3.64 -19.86 10.79
CA ARG A 165 -4.49 -19.54 9.64
C ARG A 165 -3.97 -18.30 8.92
N ALA A 166 -4.03 -18.31 7.58
CA ALA A 166 -3.69 -17.14 6.78
C ALA A 166 -4.65 -15.98 7.08
N ASN A 167 -4.11 -14.79 7.37
CA ASN A 167 -4.86 -13.57 7.61
C ASN A 167 -4.16 -12.39 6.92
N ALA A 168 -4.76 -11.97 5.80
CA ALA A 168 -4.32 -10.83 4.99
C ALA A 168 -4.55 -9.46 5.67
N TYR A 169 -5.40 -9.42 6.70
CA TYR A 169 -5.82 -8.18 7.35
C TYR A 169 -5.77 -8.33 8.89
N PRO A 170 -4.58 -8.58 9.46
CA PRO A 170 -4.45 -8.69 10.92
C PRO A 170 -4.82 -7.37 11.58
N LEU A 171 -5.64 -7.42 12.63
CA LEU A 171 -6.08 -6.23 13.34
C LEU A 171 -5.24 -5.95 14.58
N MET A 172 -4.97 -4.66 14.79
CA MET A 172 -4.47 -4.12 16.04
C MET A 172 -5.46 -3.11 16.59
N ARG A 173 -5.67 -3.19 17.90
CA ARG A 173 -6.38 -2.19 18.66
C ARG A 173 -5.41 -1.13 19.12
N ILE A 174 -5.71 0.13 18.83
CA ILE A 174 -5.04 1.31 19.38
C ILE A 174 -5.93 1.90 20.47
N GLN A 175 -5.36 2.23 21.63
CA GLN A 175 -6.09 2.77 22.77
C GLN A 175 -5.41 4.03 23.30
N ALA A 176 -6.20 5.06 23.54
CA ALA A 176 -5.76 6.29 24.18
C ALA A 176 -6.21 6.32 25.64
N HIS A 177 -5.29 6.57 26.55
CA HIS A 177 -5.56 6.66 27.99
C HIS A 177 -5.19 8.04 28.54
N ASN A 178 -5.91 8.52 29.55
CA ASN A 178 -5.50 9.70 30.30
C ASN A 178 -4.38 9.37 31.31
N SER A 179 -3.91 10.37 32.05
CA SER A 179 -2.84 10.21 33.05
C SER A 179 -3.21 9.31 34.25
N SER A 180 -4.50 9.05 34.49
CA SER A 180 -4.97 8.09 35.50
C SER A 180 -5.20 6.69 34.95
N GLY A 181 -4.86 6.43 33.68
CA GLY A 181 -5.06 5.14 33.01
C GLY A 181 -6.50 4.88 32.55
N GLN A 182 -7.37 5.89 32.58
CA GLN A 182 -8.73 5.75 32.05
C GLN A 182 -8.69 5.77 30.52
N LEU A 183 -9.36 4.79 29.89
CA LEU A 183 -9.57 4.76 28.44
C LEU A 183 -10.38 5.98 27.99
N LEU A 184 -9.87 6.68 27.00
CA LEU A 184 -10.49 7.85 26.37
C LEU A 184 -11.11 7.49 25.02
N ALA A 185 -10.38 6.73 24.20
CA ALA A 185 -10.80 6.29 22.88
C ALA A 185 -10.08 5.00 22.48
N GLU A 186 -10.69 4.21 21.59
CA GLU A 186 -10.05 3.07 20.95
C GLU A 186 -10.49 2.93 19.50
N VAL A 187 -9.62 2.33 18.68
CA VAL A 187 -9.92 1.98 17.30
C VAL A 187 -9.21 0.68 16.92
N ASP A 188 -9.89 -0.20 16.21
CA ASP A 188 -9.28 -1.39 15.62
C ASP A 188 -8.93 -1.08 14.15
N THR A 189 -7.67 -1.29 13.77
CA THR A 189 -7.16 -1.02 12.42
C THR A 189 -6.32 -2.17 11.89
N VAL A 190 -6.28 -2.32 10.57
CA VAL A 190 -5.48 -3.35 9.89
C VAL A 190 -4.02 -2.93 9.85
N LEU A 191 -3.11 -3.85 10.16
CA LEU A 191 -1.69 -3.69 9.89
C LEU A 191 -1.31 -4.27 8.52
N PRO A 192 -0.44 -3.60 7.76
CA PRO A 192 0.01 -4.11 6.47
C PRO A 192 0.87 -5.36 6.65
N VAL A 193 0.63 -6.37 5.83
CA VAL A 193 1.49 -7.55 5.69
C VAL A 193 1.91 -7.69 4.23
N ALA A 194 3.21 -7.87 4.01
CA ALA A 194 3.78 -8.06 2.67
C ALA A 194 3.92 -9.56 2.39
N SER A 195 2.85 -10.18 1.89
CA SER A 195 2.81 -11.58 1.48
C SER A 195 2.20 -11.72 0.07
N GLU A 196 2.04 -12.95 -0.43
CA GLU A 196 1.44 -13.25 -1.75
C GLU A 196 2.34 -12.98 -2.97
N ALA A 197 3.66 -13.00 -2.80
CA ALA A 197 4.57 -13.09 -3.94
C ALA A 197 4.62 -14.53 -4.46
N ASP A 198 3.94 -14.81 -5.58
CA ASP A 198 3.74 -16.16 -6.12
C ASP A 198 4.91 -16.62 -7.01
N CYS A 199 6.13 -16.56 -6.47
CA CYS A 199 7.35 -16.92 -7.21
C CYS A 199 7.31 -18.35 -7.78
N GLN A 200 6.58 -19.27 -7.14
CA GLN A 200 6.41 -20.65 -7.58
C GLN A 200 5.74 -20.78 -8.95
N GLY A 201 4.98 -19.78 -9.38
CA GLY A 201 4.35 -19.76 -10.71
C GLY A 201 5.37 -19.87 -11.86
N CYS A 202 6.60 -19.38 -11.65
CA CYS A 202 7.65 -19.31 -12.69
C CYS A 202 9.01 -19.89 -12.27
N HIS A 203 9.23 -20.13 -10.98
CA HIS A 203 10.51 -20.61 -10.43
C HIS A 203 10.43 -22.00 -9.77
N LEU A 204 9.38 -22.78 -10.04
CA LEU A 204 9.22 -24.11 -9.44
C LEU A 204 8.53 -25.08 -10.39
N GLU A 205 9.04 -26.30 -10.51
CA GLU A 205 8.44 -27.32 -11.38
C GLU A 205 7.00 -27.68 -10.97
N GLN A 206 6.11 -27.85 -11.96
CA GLN A 206 4.70 -28.22 -11.74
C GLN A 206 4.56 -29.54 -10.96
N GLU A 207 5.48 -30.48 -11.14
CA GLU A 207 5.49 -31.76 -10.43
C GLU A 207 5.58 -31.55 -8.91
N VAL A 208 6.38 -30.58 -8.45
CA VAL A 208 6.50 -30.27 -7.01
C VAL A 208 5.17 -29.78 -6.45
N CYS A 209 4.50 -28.85 -7.13
CA CYS A 209 3.19 -28.33 -6.68
C CYS A 209 2.08 -29.38 -6.73
N THR A 210 2.16 -30.31 -7.69
CA THR A 210 1.23 -31.44 -7.83
C THR A 210 1.39 -32.42 -6.67
N ASP A 211 2.63 -32.79 -6.34
CA ASP A 211 2.96 -33.67 -5.22
C ASP A 211 2.58 -33.09 -3.86
N LEU A 212 2.77 -31.79 -3.71
CA LEU A 212 2.34 -31.03 -2.55
C LEU A 212 0.81 -30.86 -2.50
N GLY A 213 0.06 -31.34 -3.49
CA GLY A 213 -1.40 -31.32 -3.49
C GLY A 213 -2.00 -29.91 -3.50
N LEU A 214 -1.27 -28.92 -4.03
CA LEU A 214 -1.67 -27.52 -3.95
C LEU A 214 -2.73 -27.11 -4.97
N GLY A 215 -2.88 -27.86 -6.07
CA GLY A 215 -3.83 -27.53 -7.13
C GLY A 215 -3.58 -26.17 -7.80
N ILE A 216 -2.37 -25.63 -7.70
CA ILE A 216 -1.94 -24.37 -8.32
C ILE A 216 -1.04 -24.64 -9.53
N ASN A 217 -0.96 -23.64 -10.42
CA ASN A 217 -0.02 -23.65 -11.53
C ASN A 217 1.36 -23.17 -11.06
N CYS A 218 2.37 -23.95 -11.38
CA CYS A 218 3.79 -23.71 -11.17
C CYS A 218 4.53 -24.01 -12.48
N GLY A 219 5.71 -23.42 -12.67
CA GLY A 219 6.53 -23.71 -13.85
C GLY A 219 8.02 -23.47 -13.61
N ASP A 220 8.87 -24.24 -14.29
CA ASP A 220 10.32 -24.02 -14.37
C ASP A 220 10.69 -23.01 -15.49
N VAL A 221 9.80 -22.06 -15.77
CA VAL A 221 9.94 -21.18 -16.94
C VAL A 221 11.20 -20.31 -16.81
N ALA A 222 11.52 -19.86 -15.59
CA ALA A 222 12.65 -18.97 -15.34
C ALA A 222 14.04 -19.62 -15.51
N ASN A 223 14.15 -20.95 -15.49
CA ASN A 223 15.43 -21.64 -15.72
C ASN A 223 15.80 -21.70 -17.21
N TYR A 224 14.94 -21.19 -18.09
CA TYR A 224 15.16 -21.13 -19.51
C TYR A 224 15.15 -19.68 -20.00
N TYR A 225 16.04 -19.35 -20.92
CA TYR A 225 16.06 -18.07 -21.62
C TYR A 225 16.34 -18.30 -23.10
N GLU A 226 15.45 -17.81 -23.97
CA GLU A 226 15.53 -18.02 -25.42
C GLU A 226 15.71 -19.51 -25.81
N GLY A 227 15.09 -20.41 -25.03
CA GLY A 227 15.17 -21.86 -25.22
C GLY A 227 16.44 -22.53 -24.68
N ILE A 228 17.34 -21.79 -24.04
CA ILE A 228 18.55 -22.32 -23.40
C ILE A 228 18.34 -22.46 -21.90
N LYS A 229 18.58 -23.65 -21.34
CA LYS A 229 18.53 -23.89 -19.89
C LYS A 229 19.78 -23.34 -19.20
N TYR A 230 19.63 -22.53 -18.16
CA TYR A 230 20.74 -21.94 -17.39
C TYR A 230 21.57 -22.95 -16.58
N SER A 231 21.27 -24.25 -16.67
CA SER A 231 21.93 -25.32 -15.90
C SER A 231 21.89 -25.10 -14.38
N ALA A 232 20.97 -24.25 -13.88
CA ALA A 232 20.71 -24.14 -12.46
C ALA A 232 20.00 -25.42 -11.98
N ASP A 233 20.48 -25.98 -10.88
CA ASP A 233 19.94 -27.20 -10.27
C ASP A 233 18.65 -26.89 -9.51
N PHE A 234 17.57 -26.63 -10.23
CA PHE A 234 16.29 -26.32 -9.59
C PHE A 234 15.80 -27.51 -8.75
N ILE A 235 15.09 -27.18 -7.67
CA ILE A 235 14.41 -28.15 -6.83
C ILE A 235 13.31 -28.83 -7.66
N THR A 236 13.37 -30.15 -7.66
CA THR A 236 12.44 -31.06 -8.33
C THR A 236 11.71 -31.89 -7.28
N GLN A 237 10.68 -32.64 -7.71
CA GLN A 237 10.01 -33.63 -6.87
C GLN A 237 11.02 -34.58 -6.19
N SER A 238 12.00 -35.06 -6.96
CA SER A 238 12.93 -36.10 -6.51
C SER A 238 13.92 -35.66 -5.43
N ASN A 239 14.20 -34.36 -5.34
CA ASN A 239 15.21 -33.82 -4.44
C ASN A 239 14.65 -32.82 -3.41
N LEU A 240 13.33 -32.58 -3.38
CA LEU A 240 12.70 -31.63 -2.45
C LEU A 240 13.13 -31.88 -0.99
N ALA A 241 13.03 -33.12 -0.52
CA ALA A 241 13.43 -33.50 0.84
C ALA A 241 14.93 -33.32 1.10
N ALA A 242 15.78 -33.63 0.10
CA ALA A 242 17.24 -33.49 0.22
C ALA A 242 17.68 -32.02 0.32
N ASN A 243 16.87 -31.08 -0.17
CA ASN A 243 17.17 -29.66 -0.17
C ASN A 243 16.81 -28.94 1.14
N ASN A 244 16.22 -29.64 2.11
CA ASN A 244 15.82 -29.08 3.41
C ASN A 244 15.05 -27.75 3.27
N VAL A 245 14.04 -27.75 2.39
CA VAL A 245 13.23 -26.55 2.14
C VAL A 245 12.42 -26.20 3.40
N PRO A 246 12.53 -24.97 3.94
CA PRO A 246 11.75 -24.57 5.11
C PRO A 246 10.26 -24.45 4.81
N GLY A 247 9.40 -24.71 5.79
CA GLY A 247 7.95 -24.51 5.71
C GLY A 247 7.18 -25.68 6.32
N ASP A 248 6.09 -25.38 7.03
CA ASP A 248 5.28 -26.40 7.71
C ASP A 248 4.00 -26.72 6.93
N THR A 249 3.56 -25.81 6.06
CA THR A 249 2.51 -26.09 5.08
C THR A 249 3.10 -26.36 3.70
N ASN A 250 2.38 -27.15 2.91
CA ASN A 250 2.75 -27.42 1.52
C ASN A 250 2.90 -26.13 0.69
N GLU A 251 2.08 -25.10 0.96
CA GLU A 251 2.15 -23.80 0.29
C GLU A 251 3.47 -23.08 0.64
N GLN A 252 3.87 -23.10 1.91
CA GLN A 252 5.13 -22.51 2.35
C GLN A 252 6.33 -23.25 1.77
N VAL A 253 6.28 -24.58 1.71
CA VAL A 253 7.34 -25.40 1.08
C VAL A 253 7.48 -25.04 -0.39
N ALA A 254 6.39 -24.94 -1.15
CA ALA A 254 6.46 -24.52 -2.55
C ALA A 254 7.05 -23.11 -2.71
N LEU A 255 6.56 -22.13 -1.94
CA LEU A 255 7.07 -20.76 -1.96
C LEU A 255 8.57 -20.69 -1.64
N ASN A 256 9.03 -21.42 -0.63
CA ASN A 256 10.44 -21.41 -0.23
C ASN A 256 11.33 -22.21 -1.18
N ALA A 257 10.82 -23.28 -1.82
CA ALA A 257 11.51 -23.97 -2.89
C ALA A 257 11.75 -23.03 -4.09
N ALA A 258 10.74 -22.24 -4.47
CA ALA A 258 10.87 -21.22 -5.51
C ALA A 258 11.92 -20.15 -5.16
N LYS A 259 11.98 -19.69 -3.90
CA LYS A 259 13.02 -18.75 -3.44
C LYS A 259 14.42 -19.35 -3.52
N ILE A 260 14.60 -20.62 -3.16
CA ILE A 260 15.88 -21.32 -3.31
C ILE A 260 16.27 -21.40 -4.79
N ASN A 261 15.33 -21.73 -5.67
CA ASN A 261 15.56 -21.76 -7.11
C ASN A 261 15.97 -20.39 -7.67
N ILE A 262 15.40 -19.29 -7.17
CA ILE A 262 15.83 -17.92 -7.49
C ILE A 262 17.30 -17.70 -7.11
N LEU A 263 17.72 -18.13 -5.91
CA LEU A 263 19.13 -18.02 -5.49
C LEU A 263 20.06 -18.84 -6.39
N ARG A 264 19.66 -20.07 -6.75
CA ARG A 264 20.45 -20.92 -7.67
C ARG A 264 20.55 -20.35 -9.07
N LEU A 265 19.46 -19.77 -9.58
CA LEU A 265 19.46 -19.07 -10.85
C LEU A 265 20.39 -17.85 -10.80
N HIS A 266 20.35 -17.10 -9.70
CA HIS A 266 21.24 -15.97 -9.48
C HIS A 266 22.71 -16.42 -9.44
N ASP A 267 23.02 -17.50 -8.73
CA ASP A 267 24.36 -18.10 -8.67
C ASP A 267 24.86 -18.55 -10.05
N ALA A 268 24.01 -19.25 -10.81
CA ALA A 268 24.35 -19.70 -12.16
C ALA A 268 24.59 -18.53 -13.14
N LYS A 269 23.78 -17.47 -13.07
CA LYS A 269 23.86 -16.32 -13.99
C LYS A 269 24.99 -15.35 -13.64
N ASN A 270 25.22 -15.13 -12.35
CA ASN A 270 26.11 -14.07 -11.87
C ASN A 270 27.38 -14.59 -11.20
N GLY A 271 27.57 -15.92 -11.12
CA GLY A 271 28.74 -16.52 -10.49
C GLY A 271 28.79 -16.30 -8.97
N THR A 272 27.63 -16.11 -8.34
CA THR A 272 27.52 -15.96 -6.88
C THR A 272 27.40 -17.32 -6.17
N ALA A 273 27.33 -17.29 -4.83
CA ALA A 273 27.11 -18.47 -3.99
C ALA A 273 26.09 -18.16 -2.88
N LEU A 274 24.96 -17.58 -3.25
CA LEU A 274 23.90 -17.14 -2.35
C LEU A 274 23.04 -18.31 -1.86
N ASP A 275 22.77 -19.35 -2.66
CA ASP A 275 22.04 -20.53 -2.14
C ASP A 275 22.85 -21.23 -1.04
N ALA A 276 24.18 -21.20 -1.11
CA ALA A 276 25.02 -21.74 -0.03
C ALA A 276 24.90 -20.94 1.29
N GLN A 277 24.49 -19.67 1.23
CA GLN A 277 24.37 -18.80 2.40
C GLN A 277 22.97 -18.87 3.03
N ARG A 278 21.90 -18.92 2.22
CA ARG A 278 20.46 -18.93 2.58
C ARG A 278 19.93 -17.81 3.49
N SER A 279 20.78 -17.03 4.15
CA SER A 279 20.42 -15.83 4.93
C SER A 279 20.71 -14.56 4.12
N ILE A 280 19.85 -14.23 3.14
CA ILE A 280 20.06 -13.10 2.24
C ILE A 280 18.86 -12.16 2.26
N VAL A 281 19.13 -10.87 2.40
CA VAL A 281 18.23 -9.80 1.94
C VAL A 281 18.84 -9.21 0.68
N CYS A 282 18.09 -9.19 -0.42
CA CYS A 282 18.56 -8.67 -1.71
C CYS A 282 19.07 -7.23 -1.61
N ALA A 283 18.48 -6.43 -0.70
CA ALA A 283 18.85 -5.05 -0.42
C ALA A 283 20.28 -4.85 0.12
N ASN A 284 20.96 -5.92 0.54
CA ASN A 284 22.38 -5.86 0.84
C ASN A 284 23.22 -5.49 -0.40
N CYS A 285 22.75 -5.87 -1.59
CA CYS A 285 23.40 -5.57 -2.87
C CYS A 285 22.54 -4.64 -3.74
N HIS A 286 21.23 -4.83 -3.78
CA HIS A 286 20.29 -4.10 -4.63
C HIS A 286 19.52 -3.05 -3.81
N TYR A 287 20.02 -1.82 -3.76
CA TYR A 287 19.44 -0.75 -2.93
C TYR A 287 17.91 -0.59 -3.09
N THR A 288 17.22 -0.31 -1.98
CA THR A 288 15.82 0.12 -1.96
C THR A 288 15.61 1.17 -0.87
N PRO A 289 15.00 2.33 -1.18
CA PRO A 289 14.71 3.36 -0.18
C PRO A 289 13.88 2.86 1.01
N ALA A 290 12.99 1.87 0.80
CA ALA A 290 12.12 1.34 1.85
C ALA A 290 12.87 0.62 2.99
N LEU A 291 14.12 0.18 2.76
CA LEU A 291 14.96 -0.45 3.78
C LEU A 291 16.14 0.43 4.20
N ASP A 292 16.24 1.65 3.65
CA ASP A 292 17.19 2.66 4.10
C ASP A 292 16.59 3.45 5.27
N LEU A 293 16.46 2.79 6.42
CA LEU A 293 15.75 3.33 7.58
C LEU A 293 16.33 4.65 8.08
N ALA A 294 17.63 4.89 7.83
CA ALA A 294 18.33 6.12 8.22
C ALA A 294 18.45 7.14 7.08
N HIS A 295 17.82 6.90 5.93
CA HIS A 295 17.79 7.79 4.76
C HIS A 295 19.19 8.25 4.27
N LEU A 296 20.18 7.35 4.27
CA LEU A 296 21.58 7.65 3.92
C LEU A 296 21.88 7.53 2.41
N GLY A 297 20.97 6.96 1.63
CA GLY A 297 21.18 6.57 0.24
C GLY A 297 21.98 5.26 0.08
N PRO A 298 22.14 4.77 -1.17
CA PRO A 298 22.93 3.58 -1.46
C PRO A 298 24.37 3.74 -0.99
N ASN A 299 24.87 2.73 -0.26
CA ASN A 299 26.24 2.70 0.24
C ASN A 299 26.77 1.27 0.41
N ASP A 300 28.10 1.14 0.42
CA ASP A 300 28.79 -0.15 0.54
C ASP A 300 29.27 -0.44 1.98
N SER A 301 28.68 0.24 2.99
CA SER A 301 29.08 0.05 4.39
C SER A 301 28.65 -1.32 4.92
N ASN A 302 29.35 -1.84 5.95
CA ASN A 302 29.03 -3.13 6.59
C ASN A 302 28.92 -4.32 5.62
N GLY A 303 29.71 -4.33 4.54
CA GLY A 303 29.68 -5.41 3.54
C GLY A 303 28.48 -5.38 2.61
N LYS A 304 27.78 -4.24 2.51
CA LYS A 304 26.84 -3.96 1.43
C LYS A 304 27.57 -3.68 0.12
N GLU A 305 26.84 -3.79 -0.99
CA GLU A 305 27.34 -3.51 -2.34
C GLU A 305 26.35 -2.64 -3.14
N GLN A 306 25.58 -1.80 -2.45
CA GLN A 306 24.45 -1.05 -3.02
C GLN A 306 24.83 -0.07 -4.14
N THR A 307 26.07 0.40 -4.17
CA THR A 307 26.55 1.29 -5.24
C THR A 307 27.09 0.52 -6.45
N ARG A 308 27.18 -0.81 -6.33
CA ARG A 308 27.77 -1.69 -7.36
C ARG A 308 26.73 -2.31 -8.28
N HIS A 309 25.48 -2.36 -7.83
CA HIS A 309 24.40 -3.07 -8.50
C HIS A 309 23.20 -2.15 -8.69
N GLN A 310 22.42 -2.43 -9.73
CA GLN A 310 21.14 -1.75 -9.95
C GLN A 310 20.20 -1.96 -8.76
N SER A 311 19.30 -1.00 -8.51
CA SER A 311 18.35 -1.01 -7.39
C SER A 311 17.43 -2.23 -7.46
N MET A 312 16.81 -2.58 -6.32
CA MET A 312 15.82 -3.66 -6.26
C MET A 312 14.65 -3.43 -7.22
N SER A 313 14.20 -2.17 -7.37
CA SER A 313 13.11 -1.85 -8.30
C SER A 313 13.50 -2.16 -9.74
N ARG A 314 14.69 -1.73 -10.17
CA ARG A 314 15.16 -1.96 -11.54
C ARG A 314 15.36 -3.44 -11.84
N VAL A 315 16.05 -4.18 -10.97
CA VAL A 315 16.34 -5.61 -11.21
C VAL A 315 15.09 -6.48 -11.11
N MET A 316 14.04 -6.05 -10.43
CA MET A 316 12.74 -6.72 -10.47
C MET A 316 11.94 -6.28 -11.68
N HIS A 317 11.57 -5.01 -11.79
CA HIS A 317 10.61 -4.57 -12.79
C HIS A 317 11.19 -4.57 -14.21
N SER A 318 12.37 -3.97 -14.42
CA SER A 318 12.96 -3.86 -15.76
C SER A 318 13.36 -5.24 -16.31
N TYR A 319 13.93 -6.11 -15.47
CA TYR A 319 14.31 -7.46 -15.91
C TYR A 319 13.09 -8.29 -16.30
N HIS A 320 12.08 -8.39 -15.41
CA HIS A 320 10.91 -9.23 -15.66
C HIS A 320 10.02 -8.68 -16.79
N ALA A 321 9.95 -7.37 -16.98
CA ALA A 321 9.19 -6.76 -18.07
C ALA A 321 9.85 -6.93 -19.46
N ASN A 322 11.16 -7.21 -19.51
CA ASN A 322 11.89 -7.42 -20.77
C ASN A 322 12.13 -8.90 -21.10
N LEU A 323 11.54 -9.84 -20.36
CA LEU A 323 11.65 -11.27 -20.69
C LEU A 323 10.98 -11.54 -22.05
N PRO A 324 11.66 -12.25 -22.98
CA PRO A 324 11.14 -12.48 -24.32
C PRO A 324 9.86 -13.32 -24.31
N THR A 325 8.99 -13.09 -25.30
CA THR A 325 7.66 -13.68 -25.46
C THR A 325 7.64 -15.21 -25.65
N LYS A 326 8.77 -15.88 -25.86
CA LYS A 326 8.79 -17.33 -26.13
C LYS A 326 9.99 -18.02 -25.51
N VAL A 327 9.76 -18.77 -24.45
CA VAL A 327 10.56 -19.96 -24.15
C VAL A 327 9.92 -21.11 -24.93
N GLY A 328 10.64 -21.77 -25.82
CA GLY A 328 10.11 -22.78 -26.75
C GLY A 328 9.48 -24.05 -26.15
N TYR A 329 9.19 -24.04 -24.84
CA TYR A 329 8.47 -25.08 -24.08
C TYR A 329 7.11 -24.61 -23.56
N ASP A 330 6.71 -23.35 -23.80
CA ASP A 330 5.38 -22.85 -23.47
C ASP A 330 4.37 -23.45 -24.45
N VAL A 331 3.81 -24.61 -24.08
CA VAL A 331 2.85 -25.35 -24.91
C VAL A 331 1.49 -24.65 -25.04
N ASP A 332 1.23 -23.61 -24.23
CA ASP A 332 -0.07 -22.95 -24.14
C ASP A 332 -0.03 -21.41 -24.27
N GLY A 333 1.15 -20.78 -24.41
CA GLY A 333 1.29 -19.32 -24.53
C GLY A 333 1.02 -18.56 -23.22
N ALA A 334 1.15 -19.24 -22.08
CA ALA A 334 0.84 -18.70 -20.75
C ALA A 334 1.74 -17.53 -20.33
N PHE A 335 2.88 -17.33 -21.01
CA PHE A 335 3.85 -16.27 -20.69
C PHE A 335 4.30 -15.46 -21.91
N ASP A 336 3.40 -15.22 -22.88
CA ASP A 336 3.59 -14.25 -23.97
C ASP A 336 3.83 -12.82 -23.39
N GLN A 337 5.05 -12.52 -22.95
CA GLN A 337 5.44 -11.39 -22.09
C GLN A 337 4.74 -11.42 -20.72
N LEU A 338 5.50 -11.60 -19.63
CA LEU A 338 4.96 -11.54 -18.26
C LEU A 338 4.23 -10.22 -17.95
N PHE A 339 4.68 -9.12 -18.58
CA PHE A 339 4.01 -7.83 -18.55
C PHE A 339 3.81 -7.35 -20.00
N PRO A 340 2.69 -7.73 -20.65
CA PRO A 340 2.42 -7.29 -22.01
C PRO A 340 2.21 -5.76 -22.03
N LEU A 341 2.35 -5.16 -23.20
CA LEU A 341 2.01 -3.75 -23.38
C LEU A 341 0.53 -3.54 -23.12
N MET A 342 0.21 -2.96 -21.96
CA MET A 342 -1.16 -2.67 -21.61
C MET A 342 -1.80 -1.68 -22.59
N PRO A 343 -2.99 -2.01 -23.13
CA PRO A 343 -3.74 -1.06 -23.94
C PRO A 343 -4.14 0.14 -23.10
N ILE A 344 -4.46 1.23 -23.80
CA ILE A 344 -5.04 2.43 -23.23
C ILE A 344 -6.27 2.04 -22.38
N ALA A 345 -6.46 2.70 -21.25
CA ALA A 345 -7.56 2.44 -20.32
C ALA A 345 -8.94 2.73 -20.93
N ASP A 346 -9.46 1.78 -21.71
CA ASP A 346 -10.84 1.76 -22.17
C ASP A 346 -11.78 1.29 -21.04
N VAL A 347 -13.07 1.19 -21.31
CA VAL A 347 -14.03 0.57 -20.39
C VAL A 347 -13.75 -0.94 -20.30
N ARG A 348 -13.00 -1.34 -19.27
CA ARG A 348 -12.72 -2.75 -18.95
C ARG A 348 -13.89 -3.35 -18.16
N SER A 349 -14.25 -4.60 -18.48
CA SER A 349 -15.16 -5.36 -17.63
C SER A 349 -14.49 -5.68 -16.28
N ALA A 350 -15.30 -6.06 -15.28
CA ALA A 350 -14.78 -6.51 -13.99
C ALA A 350 -13.84 -7.73 -14.15
N GLU A 351 -14.23 -8.69 -14.99
CA GLU A 351 -13.45 -9.89 -15.30
C GLU A 351 -12.12 -9.54 -15.96
N GLN A 352 -12.12 -8.66 -16.97
CA GLN A 352 -10.90 -8.20 -17.62
C GLN A 352 -9.96 -7.48 -16.65
N THR A 353 -10.52 -6.66 -15.76
CA THR A 353 -9.73 -5.92 -14.76
C THR A 353 -9.05 -6.88 -13.79
N GLU A 354 -9.79 -7.87 -13.28
CA GLU A 354 -9.26 -8.88 -12.36
C GLU A 354 -8.21 -9.77 -13.03
N ASP A 355 -8.50 -10.25 -14.24
CA ASP A 355 -7.58 -11.10 -15.02
C ASP A 355 -6.24 -10.38 -15.27
N ILE A 356 -6.27 -9.11 -15.68
CA ILE A 356 -5.07 -8.29 -15.87
C ILE A 356 -4.28 -8.19 -14.56
N LEU A 357 -4.94 -7.88 -13.44
CA LEU A 357 -4.25 -7.71 -12.16
C LEU A 357 -3.58 -9.02 -11.71
N GLU A 358 -4.29 -10.15 -11.81
CA GLU A 358 -3.82 -11.47 -11.40
C GLU A 358 -2.66 -11.99 -12.25
N GLN A 359 -2.68 -11.71 -13.56
CA GLN A 359 -1.62 -12.11 -14.50
C GLN A 359 -0.40 -11.17 -14.47
N THR A 360 -0.53 -9.95 -13.93
CA THR A 360 0.55 -8.96 -13.92
C THR A 360 1.05 -8.67 -12.50
N CYS A 361 0.67 -7.53 -11.93
CA CYS A 361 1.27 -7.01 -10.71
C CYS A 361 1.00 -7.90 -9.50
N TYR A 362 -0.16 -8.56 -9.43
CA TYR A 362 -0.50 -9.47 -8.32
C TYR A 362 0.24 -10.82 -8.38
N GLY A 363 1.05 -11.07 -9.41
CA GLY A 363 2.01 -12.18 -9.38
C GLY A 363 3.12 -11.98 -8.35
N CYS A 364 3.44 -10.72 -8.03
CA CYS A 364 4.54 -10.35 -7.12
C CYS A 364 4.09 -9.46 -5.95
N HIS A 365 3.10 -8.61 -6.16
CA HIS A 365 2.57 -7.71 -5.14
C HIS A 365 1.31 -8.29 -4.49
N PRO A 366 1.07 -7.98 -3.21
CA PRO A 366 -0.14 -8.44 -2.53
C PRO A 366 -1.40 -7.99 -3.27
N GLY A 367 -2.32 -8.90 -3.56
CA GLY A 367 -3.57 -8.53 -4.20
C GLY A 367 -4.49 -9.66 -4.61
N LYS A 368 -3.99 -10.89 -4.80
CA LYS A 368 -4.87 -12.04 -5.06
C LYS A 368 -5.79 -12.33 -3.87
N ARG A 369 -5.30 -12.14 -2.63
CA ARG A 369 -6.11 -12.29 -1.41
C ARG A 369 -6.35 -10.96 -0.69
N THR A 370 -5.31 -10.16 -0.52
CA THR A 370 -5.38 -8.81 0.11
C THR A 370 -6.16 -7.78 -0.71
N LYS A 371 -6.46 -8.06 -2.00
CA LYS A 371 -7.19 -7.18 -2.93
C LYS A 371 -6.80 -5.71 -2.70
N CYS A 372 -5.49 -5.44 -2.79
CA CYS A 372 -4.93 -4.12 -2.53
C CYS A 372 -5.70 -3.09 -3.34
N LEU A 373 -5.65 -3.12 -4.68
CA LEU A 373 -6.44 -2.22 -5.52
C LEU A 373 -7.94 -2.50 -5.40
N ARG A 374 -8.62 -1.70 -4.58
CA ARG A 374 -10.06 -1.77 -4.29
C ARG A 374 -10.72 -0.39 -4.25
N GLY A 375 -11.99 -0.36 -3.82
CA GLY A 375 -12.77 0.87 -3.71
C GLY A 375 -13.09 1.49 -5.08
N ALA A 376 -13.26 2.81 -5.10
CA ALA A 376 -13.71 3.56 -6.28
C ALA A 376 -12.77 3.41 -7.50
N MET A 377 -11.46 3.24 -7.29
CA MET A 377 -10.50 3.02 -8.38
C MET A 377 -10.74 1.67 -9.05
N SER A 378 -10.88 0.61 -8.27
CA SER A 378 -11.24 -0.72 -8.81
C SER A 378 -12.62 -0.72 -9.45
N ASP A 379 -13.58 0.03 -8.91
CA ASP A 379 -14.90 0.21 -9.53
C ASP A 379 -14.82 0.94 -10.87
N GLY A 380 -13.87 1.85 -11.06
CA GLY A 380 -13.60 2.49 -12.36
C GLY A 380 -13.00 1.56 -13.44
N GLY A 381 -12.64 0.32 -13.09
CA GLY A 381 -11.94 -0.62 -13.99
C GLY A 381 -10.45 -0.30 -14.15
N MET A 382 -9.89 0.39 -13.17
CA MET A 382 -8.48 0.79 -13.15
C MET A 382 -7.59 -0.40 -12.79
N VAL A 383 -6.39 -0.43 -13.36
CA VAL A 383 -5.32 -1.36 -13.03
C VAL A 383 -4.04 -0.59 -12.68
N CYS A 384 -3.04 -1.26 -12.10
CA CYS A 384 -1.81 -0.62 -11.62
C CYS A 384 -1.12 0.23 -12.70
N GLN A 385 -1.13 -0.25 -13.94
CA GLN A 385 -0.48 0.39 -15.08
C GLN A 385 -1.11 1.74 -15.44
N ASP A 386 -2.41 1.94 -15.17
CA ASP A 386 -3.07 3.22 -15.45
C ASP A 386 -2.52 4.37 -14.60
N CYS A 387 -1.89 4.03 -13.47
CA CYS A 387 -1.22 4.98 -12.58
C CYS A 387 0.31 4.97 -12.74
N HIS A 388 0.92 3.77 -12.73
CA HIS A 388 2.38 3.63 -12.66
C HIS A 388 3.04 3.46 -14.04
N GLY A 389 2.27 3.15 -15.08
CA GLY A 389 2.78 2.76 -16.38
C GLY A 389 3.18 1.28 -16.45
N GLN A 390 3.93 0.92 -17.50
CA GLN A 390 4.39 -0.46 -17.74
C GLN A 390 5.51 -0.87 -16.77
N GLY A 391 5.74 -2.17 -16.61
CA GLY A 391 6.83 -2.68 -15.76
C GLY A 391 8.22 -2.15 -16.15
N THR A 392 8.48 -1.92 -17.45
CA THR A 392 9.73 -1.29 -17.92
C THR A 392 9.89 0.14 -17.40
N GLN A 393 8.78 0.88 -17.23
CA GLN A 393 8.75 2.25 -16.76
C GLN A 393 8.84 2.33 -15.23
N VAL A 394 8.25 1.37 -14.51
CA VAL A 394 8.45 1.24 -13.05
C VAL A 394 9.91 0.92 -12.71
N GLY A 395 10.59 0.15 -13.57
CA GLY A 395 12.02 -0.16 -13.46
C GLY A 395 12.97 0.93 -13.97
N ASP A 396 12.45 2.04 -14.51
CA ASP A 396 13.24 3.12 -15.07
C ASP A 396 13.71 4.12 -14.00
N ASP A 397 14.60 3.63 -13.14
CA ASP A 397 15.10 4.38 -12.01
C ASP A 397 16.54 4.91 -12.17
N PHE A 398 16.95 5.73 -11.19
CA PHE A 398 18.24 6.40 -11.14
C PHE A 398 19.48 5.48 -11.18
N THR A 399 19.31 4.17 -11.00
CA THR A 399 20.42 3.21 -10.98
C THR A 399 20.73 2.59 -12.34
N GLU A 400 20.10 3.05 -13.42
CA GLU A 400 20.30 2.55 -14.79
C GLU A 400 21.77 2.29 -15.15
N ASN A 401 22.65 3.24 -14.82
CA ASN A 401 24.08 3.20 -15.14
C ASN A 401 24.95 2.81 -13.95
N PHE A 402 24.42 2.12 -12.93
CA PHE A 402 25.27 1.57 -11.87
C PHE A 402 26.03 0.34 -12.39
N PRO A 403 27.34 0.21 -12.06
CA PRO A 403 28.18 1.10 -11.24
C PRO A 403 28.94 2.18 -12.02
N GLN A 404 28.72 2.31 -13.34
CA GLN A 404 29.47 3.19 -14.21
C GLN A 404 29.30 4.69 -13.88
N GLN A 405 28.24 5.05 -13.16
CA GLN A 405 27.97 6.40 -12.68
C GLN A 405 27.85 6.42 -11.16
N ALA A 406 28.57 7.35 -10.52
CA ALA A 406 28.42 7.57 -9.08
C ALA A 406 26.99 8.01 -8.75
N PHE A 407 26.52 7.64 -7.56
CA PHE A 407 25.27 8.14 -7.03
C PHE A 407 25.35 9.66 -6.85
N ASN A 408 24.81 10.39 -7.83
CA ASN A 408 24.75 11.83 -7.82
C ASN A 408 23.32 12.23 -8.20
N VAL A 409 22.61 12.81 -7.24
CA VAL A 409 21.22 13.19 -7.42
C VAL A 409 21.16 14.66 -7.86
N THR A 410 20.69 14.91 -9.08
CA THR A 410 20.36 16.25 -9.58
C THR A 410 18.88 16.30 -9.94
N VAL A 411 18.16 17.33 -9.46
CA VAL A 411 16.75 17.57 -9.81
C VAL A 411 16.65 18.00 -11.26
N ASP A 412 15.65 17.51 -11.98
CA ASP A 412 15.26 18.05 -13.28
C ASP A 412 14.47 19.36 -13.08
N PRO A 413 15.00 20.54 -13.48
CA PRO A 413 14.31 21.81 -13.28
C PRO A 413 13.06 21.99 -14.17
N SER A 414 12.83 21.12 -15.17
CA SER A 414 11.65 21.16 -16.03
C SER A 414 10.43 20.44 -15.44
N HIS A 415 10.64 19.63 -14.39
CA HIS A 415 9.61 18.98 -13.58
C HIS A 415 9.97 19.18 -12.10
N PRO A 416 9.77 20.40 -11.56
CA PRO A 416 10.12 20.75 -10.19
C PRO A 416 9.30 19.95 -9.15
N ASP A 417 8.19 19.37 -9.57
CA ASP A 417 7.44 18.39 -8.79
C ASP A 417 8.11 17.02 -8.90
N PHE A 418 8.57 16.55 -7.72
CA PHE A 418 9.24 15.32 -7.30
C PHE A 418 8.91 13.96 -8.01
N ASN A 419 8.04 13.98 -9.02
CA ASN A 419 7.74 12.86 -9.91
C ASN A 419 8.77 12.66 -11.03
N ALA A 420 9.57 13.68 -11.37
CA ALA A 420 10.79 13.48 -12.13
C ALA A 420 11.92 13.24 -11.13
N GLY A 421 12.29 11.98 -10.91
CA GLY A 421 13.46 11.72 -10.07
C GLY A 421 14.76 12.12 -10.77
N VAL A 422 15.85 11.46 -10.37
CA VAL A 422 17.21 11.88 -10.72
C VAL A 422 17.44 11.87 -12.23
N ALA A 423 17.70 13.04 -12.82
CA ALA A 423 17.93 13.20 -14.26
C ALA A 423 16.80 12.61 -15.15
N GLY A 424 15.54 12.75 -14.72
CA GLY A 424 14.36 12.26 -15.45
C GLY A 424 14.04 10.78 -15.21
N LYS A 425 14.69 10.13 -14.23
CA LYS A 425 14.46 8.73 -13.84
C LYS A 425 13.72 8.65 -12.51
N ARG A 426 12.96 7.60 -12.24
CA ARG A 426 12.26 7.44 -10.95
C ARG A 426 13.25 7.28 -9.78
N VAL A 427 12.83 7.76 -8.60
CA VAL A 427 13.31 7.23 -7.33
C VAL A 427 12.20 6.32 -6.79
N PRO A 428 12.40 4.99 -6.74
CA PRO A 428 11.38 4.07 -6.24
C PRO A 428 10.88 4.51 -4.86
N TRP A 429 9.59 4.33 -4.55
CA TRP A 429 8.96 4.77 -3.29
C TRP A 429 8.79 6.29 -3.12
N ALA A 430 9.61 7.11 -3.78
CA ALA A 430 9.53 8.58 -3.69
C ALA A 430 8.81 9.22 -4.89
N SER A 431 8.97 8.66 -6.09
CA SER A 431 8.34 9.12 -7.34
C SER A 431 7.06 8.35 -7.62
N GLU A 432 5.96 8.71 -6.94
CA GLU A 432 4.66 8.03 -7.02
C GLU A 432 3.54 8.94 -7.57
N PRO A 433 2.55 8.39 -8.31
CA PRO A 433 1.38 9.13 -8.81
C PRO A 433 0.66 9.89 -7.71
N LYS A 434 0.20 11.12 -8.01
CA LYS A 434 -0.56 11.93 -7.05
C LYS A 434 -2.07 11.69 -7.19
N CYS A 435 -2.83 11.94 -6.13
CA CYS A 435 -4.30 11.86 -6.19
C CYS A 435 -4.83 12.78 -7.31
N GLN A 436 -4.30 14.00 -7.36
CA GLN A 436 -4.62 14.96 -8.40
C GLN A 436 -4.03 14.63 -9.78
N SER A 437 -3.33 13.51 -9.97
CA SER A 437 -3.00 13.01 -11.31
C SER A 437 -4.25 12.49 -12.04
N CYS A 438 -5.28 12.06 -11.30
CA CYS A 438 -6.56 11.63 -11.85
C CYS A 438 -7.74 12.46 -11.33
N HIS A 439 -7.64 13.02 -10.14
CA HIS A 439 -8.69 13.82 -9.53
C HIS A 439 -8.57 15.28 -9.96
N LEU A 440 -9.20 15.61 -11.08
CA LEU A 440 -9.17 16.92 -11.73
C LEU A 440 -9.72 18.07 -10.86
N GLY A 441 -10.47 17.73 -9.82
CA GLY A 441 -11.14 18.66 -8.92
C GLY A 441 -12.65 18.47 -8.92
N ASP A 442 -13.39 19.58 -8.94
CA ASP A 442 -14.84 19.59 -8.80
C ASP A 442 -15.60 19.75 -10.12
N VAL A 443 -16.93 19.72 -10.07
CA VAL A 443 -17.80 19.82 -11.25
C VAL A 443 -17.55 21.11 -12.06
N THR A 444 -17.22 22.21 -11.39
CA THR A 444 -16.95 23.50 -12.05
C THR A 444 -15.59 23.52 -12.72
N GLN A 445 -14.57 22.99 -12.06
CA GLN A 445 -13.23 22.89 -12.61
C GLN A 445 -13.17 21.96 -13.82
N VAL A 446 -13.78 20.77 -13.72
CA VAL A 446 -13.83 19.82 -14.84
C VAL A 446 -14.53 20.43 -16.05
N ARG A 447 -15.61 21.20 -15.83
CA ARG A 447 -16.29 21.90 -16.91
C ARG A 447 -15.39 22.96 -17.57
N GLN A 448 -14.60 23.69 -16.79
CA GLN A 448 -13.65 24.67 -17.32
C GLN A 448 -12.60 23.99 -18.20
N LEU A 449 -11.98 22.91 -17.70
CA LEU A 449 -10.99 22.12 -18.44
C LEU A 449 -11.58 21.52 -19.73
N GLN A 450 -12.86 21.12 -19.70
CA GLN A 450 -13.56 20.62 -20.86
C GLN A 450 -13.77 21.72 -21.93
N VAL A 451 -14.17 22.92 -21.50
CA VAL A 451 -14.44 24.06 -22.40
C VAL A 451 -13.14 24.64 -22.98
N SER A 452 -12.05 24.66 -22.20
CA SER A 452 -10.73 25.10 -22.67
C SER A 452 -10.09 24.10 -23.63
N GLY A 453 -10.54 22.84 -23.64
CA GLY A 453 -10.02 21.77 -24.48
C GLY A 453 -8.83 21.02 -23.85
N GLU A 454 -8.52 21.29 -22.58
CA GLU A 454 -7.40 20.65 -21.86
C GLU A 454 -7.63 19.14 -21.62
N LEU A 455 -8.87 18.67 -21.71
CA LEU A 455 -9.22 17.25 -21.56
C LEU A 455 -9.10 16.43 -22.87
N GLN A 456 -8.74 17.03 -24.01
CA GLN A 456 -8.78 16.34 -25.32
C GLN A 456 -7.82 15.13 -25.44
N ASP A 457 -6.72 15.12 -24.70
CA ASP A 457 -5.70 14.06 -24.70
C ASP A 457 -5.73 13.21 -23.41
N LEU A 458 -6.85 13.29 -22.68
CA LEU A 458 -7.07 12.62 -21.39
C LEU A 458 -8.29 11.70 -21.49
N LEU A 459 -8.36 10.71 -20.59
CA LEU A 459 -9.47 9.77 -20.54
C LEU A 459 -10.32 10.05 -19.32
N LEU A 460 -11.45 10.72 -19.50
CA LEU A 460 -12.40 10.96 -18.42
C LEU A 460 -13.16 9.67 -18.11
N ASN A 461 -13.29 9.32 -16.84
CA ASN A 461 -14.16 8.26 -16.38
C ASN A 461 -15.62 8.72 -16.50
N VAL A 462 -16.35 8.23 -17.49
CA VAL A 462 -17.77 8.61 -17.69
C VAL A 462 -18.68 7.85 -16.71
N GLU A 463 -18.45 6.55 -16.55
CA GLU A 463 -19.28 5.64 -15.78
C GLU A 463 -18.39 4.54 -15.18
N ASP A 464 -18.66 4.14 -13.94
CA ASP A 464 -17.97 3.02 -13.29
C ASP A 464 -18.55 1.66 -13.73
N LYS A 465 -17.89 0.55 -13.36
CA LYS A 465 -18.31 -0.81 -13.74
C LYS A 465 -19.65 -1.25 -13.16
N ARG A 466 -20.24 -0.47 -12.24
CA ARG A 466 -21.55 -0.71 -11.63
C ARG A 466 -22.65 0.16 -12.26
N GLY A 467 -22.28 0.98 -13.23
CA GLY A 467 -23.17 1.84 -13.96
C GLY A 467 -23.40 3.21 -13.33
N ASN A 468 -22.58 3.62 -12.36
CA ASN A 468 -22.71 4.94 -11.75
C ASN A 468 -21.95 5.97 -12.58
N SER A 469 -22.61 7.08 -12.93
CA SER A 469 -21.95 8.21 -13.58
C SER A 469 -20.87 8.84 -12.69
N ASP A 470 -19.72 9.18 -13.27
CA ASP A 470 -18.62 9.88 -12.61
C ASP A 470 -18.41 11.26 -13.27
N GLY A 471 -17.81 11.28 -14.46
CA GLY A 471 -17.59 12.46 -15.27
C GLY A 471 -16.58 13.46 -14.70
N LEU A 472 -15.86 13.14 -13.61
CA LEU A 472 -14.97 14.09 -12.93
C LEU A 472 -13.53 13.60 -12.76
N ARG A 473 -13.29 12.30 -12.82
CA ARG A 473 -11.97 11.68 -12.59
C ARG A 473 -11.41 11.10 -13.86
N LEU A 474 -10.09 11.06 -14.00
CA LEU A 474 -9.42 10.40 -15.13
C LEU A 474 -9.28 8.89 -14.91
N ARG A 475 -9.18 8.16 -16.03
CA ARG A 475 -8.82 6.75 -16.11
C ARG A 475 -7.32 6.48 -16.19
N MET A 476 -6.49 7.51 -16.35
CA MET A 476 -5.02 7.38 -16.36
C MET A 476 -4.39 8.60 -15.72
N ALA A 477 -3.24 8.39 -15.07
CA ALA A 477 -2.45 9.43 -14.41
C ALA A 477 -1.54 10.23 -15.37
N TYR A 478 -1.58 9.93 -16.66
CA TYR A 478 -0.72 10.49 -17.71
C TYR A 478 -1.49 10.61 -19.04
N ARG A 479 -0.92 11.31 -20.02
CA ARG A 479 -1.60 11.59 -21.30
C ARG A 479 -1.72 10.35 -22.19
N VAL A 480 -2.76 10.30 -23.01
CA VAL A 480 -2.96 9.21 -23.98
C VAL A 480 -1.88 9.24 -25.06
N SER A 481 -1.50 10.43 -25.52
CA SER A 481 -0.40 10.58 -26.49
C SER A 481 0.94 10.06 -25.95
N ASP A 482 1.26 10.36 -24.69
CA ASP A 482 2.48 9.88 -24.03
C ASP A 482 2.49 8.34 -23.96
N HIS A 483 1.38 7.72 -23.54
CA HIS A 483 1.23 6.25 -23.54
C HIS A 483 1.48 5.63 -24.91
N LYS A 484 0.84 6.19 -25.96
CA LYS A 484 0.97 5.71 -27.34
C LYS A 484 2.39 5.87 -27.88
N SER A 485 3.01 7.02 -27.64
CA SER A 485 4.34 7.33 -28.14
C SER A 485 5.42 6.48 -27.48
N ASN A 486 5.21 6.10 -26.22
CA ASN A 486 6.15 5.32 -25.45
C ASN A 486 6.20 3.86 -25.92
N ALA A 487 5.09 3.26 -26.34
CA ALA A 487 5.03 1.93 -26.99
C ALA A 487 5.84 0.81 -26.30
N GLY A 488 6.01 0.87 -24.97
CA GLY A 488 6.81 -0.10 -24.20
C GLY A 488 8.26 0.29 -23.92
N ALA A 489 8.71 1.46 -24.41
CA ALA A 489 10.00 2.02 -24.08
C ALA A 489 10.16 2.16 -22.56
N PRO A 490 11.39 2.06 -22.03
CA PRO A 490 11.61 2.14 -20.60
C PRO A 490 11.32 3.53 -20.03
N ASN A 491 11.31 4.58 -20.85
CA ASN A 491 11.21 5.95 -20.35
C ASN A 491 9.96 6.16 -19.50
N SER A 492 10.15 6.65 -18.27
CA SER A 492 9.06 7.03 -17.38
C SER A 492 8.08 7.99 -18.04
N LEU A 493 6.78 7.81 -17.75
CA LEU A 493 5.72 8.68 -18.25
C LEU A 493 5.57 9.93 -17.38
N PRO A 494 5.43 11.14 -17.96
CA PRO A 494 5.11 12.34 -17.21
C PRO A 494 3.74 12.20 -16.55
N LEU A 495 3.72 12.22 -15.21
CA LEU A 495 2.48 12.17 -14.43
C LEU A 495 1.81 13.55 -14.43
N LEU A 496 0.48 13.56 -14.56
CA LEU A 496 -0.33 14.77 -14.49
C LEU A 496 -0.36 15.32 -13.07
N ASP A 497 -0.51 16.63 -12.94
CA ASP A 497 -0.68 17.31 -11.65
C ASP A 497 -1.66 18.48 -11.82
N PHE A 498 -2.88 18.29 -11.32
CA PHE A 498 -3.91 19.33 -11.30
C PHE A 498 -3.83 20.07 -9.96
N ALA A 499 -2.89 21.01 -9.86
CA ALA A 499 -2.59 21.75 -8.63
C ALA A 499 -3.81 22.51 -8.05
N ASP A 500 -4.70 22.99 -8.92
CA ASP A 500 -5.93 23.69 -8.51
C ASP A 500 -7.05 22.71 -8.10
N SER A 501 -6.81 21.40 -8.02
CA SER A 501 -7.83 20.45 -7.58
C SER A 501 -8.15 20.64 -6.10
N ARG A 502 -9.38 20.29 -5.68
CA ARG A 502 -9.77 20.21 -4.26
C ARG A 502 -8.99 19.15 -3.46
N PHE A 503 -8.18 18.33 -4.14
CA PHE A 503 -7.28 17.36 -3.54
C PHE A 503 -5.91 18.03 -3.39
N ALA A 504 -5.79 18.92 -2.40
CA ALA A 504 -4.58 19.68 -2.10
C ALA A 504 -3.50 18.79 -1.45
N SER A 505 -3.02 17.77 -2.18
CA SER A 505 -1.89 16.95 -1.72
C SER A 505 -0.64 17.81 -1.64
N ASP A 506 -0.07 17.90 -0.45
CA ASP A 506 1.13 18.70 -0.18
C ASP A 506 2.42 18.01 -0.64
N ARG A 507 2.46 16.66 -0.62
CA ARG A 507 3.63 15.84 -0.93
C ARG A 507 3.27 14.58 -1.75
N PRO A 508 4.25 13.88 -2.39
CA PRO A 508 4.01 12.63 -3.14
C PRO A 508 3.84 11.38 -2.25
N LEU A 509 4.53 11.34 -1.11
CA LEU A 509 4.43 10.26 -0.13
C LEU A 509 4.06 10.88 1.21
N TYR A 510 3.45 10.10 2.11
CA TYR A 510 3.07 10.59 3.44
C TYR A 510 2.17 11.83 3.38
N ARG A 511 1.14 11.76 2.52
CA ARG A 511 0.30 12.88 2.08
C ARG A 511 -0.58 13.39 3.23
N LEU A 512 -0.55 14.69 3.46
CA LEU A 512 -1.48 15.35 4.36
C LEU A 512 -2.72 15.81 3.59
N SER A 513 -3.88 15.70 4.22
CA SER A 513 -4.91 16.72 4.02
C SER A 513 -4.28 18.02 4.49
N GLY A 514 -3.96 18.92 3.54
CA GLY A 514 -3.00 20.01 3.71
C GLY A 514 -3.08 20.77 5.04
N ALA A 515 -1.96 21.39 5.44
CA ALA A 515 -1.92 22.20 6.66
C ALA A 515 -2.69 23.54 6.56
N SER A 516 -3.21 23.91 5.37
CA SER A 516 -4.01 25.13 5.20
C SER A 516 -5.46 24.89 5.63
N GLU A 517 -6.02 25.88 6.33
CA GLU A 517 -7.42 25.85 6.81
C GLU A 517 -8.46 25.82 5.67
N GLN A 518 -8.06 26.02 4.41
CA GLN A 518 -8.96 26.20 3.27
C GLN A 518 -9.23 24.90 2.48
N ASP A 519 -8.26 23.99 2.39
CA ASP A 519 -8.35 22.78 1.56
C ASP A 519 -7.98 21.47 2.29
N GLY A 520 -7.57 21.56 3.57
CA GLY A 520 -7.13 20.42 4.36
C GLY A 520 -7.96 20.16 5.62
N HIS A 521 -7.50 19.26 6.48
CA HIS A 521 -8.19 18.91 7.72
C HIS A 521 -7.20 18.74 8.87
N GLY A 522 -6.45 19.82 9.15
CA GLY A 522 -5.55 19.91 10.30
C GLY A 522 -4.33 18.98 10.23
N GLY A 523 -3.83 18.67 9.02
CA GLY A 523 -2.65 17.80 8.86
C GLY A 523 -2.92 16.31 9.11
N LEU A 524 -4.20 15.88 9.05
CA LEU A 524 -4.53 14.45 9.03
C LEU A 524 -4.05 13.82 7.72
N PHE A 525 -3.55 12.59 7.79
CA PHE A 525 -3.17 11.83 6.61
C PHE A 525 -4.42 11.41 5.84
N CYS A 526 -4.32 11.40 4.51
CA CYS A 526 -5.38 10.90 3.65
C CYS A 526 -5.81 9.47 4.07
N GLU A 527 -4.84 8.64 4.44
CA GLU A 527 -5.08 7.25 4.85
C GLU A 527 -5.92 7.13 6.13
N GLY A 528 -5.93 8.15 6.99
CA GLY A 528 -6.75 8.17 8.20
C GLY A 528 -8.25 8.21 7.90
N CYS A 529 -8.65 8.83 6.79
CA CYS A 529 -10.05 8.91 6.36
C CYS A 529 -10.36 7.91 5.25
N HIS A 530 -9.43 7.69 4.31
CA HIS A 530 -9.67 6.91 3.10
C HIS A 530 -9.26 5.44 3.21
N GLY A 531 -8.41 5.06 4.17
CA GLY A 531 -7.64 3.81 4.12
C GLY A 531 -6.36 3.99 3.28
N SER A 532 -5.49 2.98 3.27
CA SER A 532 -4.19 3.05 2.59
C SER A 532 -4.33 3.44 1.10
N THR A 533 -3.37 4.19 0.54
CA THR A 533 -3.43 4.75 -0.83
C THR A 533 -3.69 3.69 -1.92
N HIS A 534 -3.20 2.46 -1.74
CA HIS A 534 -3.49 1.36 -2.66
C HIS A 534 -4.75 0.58 -2.32
N ALA A 535 -5.39 0.89 -1.20
CA ALA A 535 -6.26 0.04 -0.39
C ALA A 535 -7.45 0.86 0.18
N ILE A 536 -7.96 1.80 -0.61
CA ILE A 536 -9.00 2.74 -0.19
C ILE A 536 -10.32 2.02 0.07
N TRP A 537 -10.96 2.34 1.18
CA TRP A 537 -12.23 1.75 1.60
C TRP A 537 -13.38 2.05 0.62
N PRO A 538 -14.38 1.14 0.54
CA PRO A 538 -14.52 -0.09 1.31
C PRO A 538 -13.85 -1.31 0.65
N ASN A 539 -13.56 -2.32 1.46
CA ASN A 539 -13.45 -3.69 0.95
C ASN A 539 -14.84 -4.18 0.52
N ALA A 540 -14.94 -4.79 -0.65
CA ALA A 540 -16.22 -5.25 -1.20
C ALA A 540 -16.86 -6.37 -0.36
N ASN A 541 -16.05 -7.18 0.34
CA ASN A 541 -16.56 -8.15 1.30
C ASN A 541 -16.95 -7.43 2.61
N PRO A 542 -18.21 -7.47 3.04
CA PRO A 542 -18.68 -6.71 4.20
C PRO A 542 -18.12 -7.21 5.54
N TRP A 543 -17.57 -8.42 5.60
CA TRP A 543 -16.97 -9.01 6.81
C TRP A 543 -15.45 -8.90 6.87
N ALA A 544 -14.81 -8.36 5.83
CA ALA A 544 -13.36 -8.16 5.82
C ALA A 544 -12.94 -7.21 6.95
N ASN A 545 -11.87 -7.54 7.67
CA ASN A 545 -11.37 -6.74 8.79
C ASN A 545 -11.03 -5.31 8.39
N ASP A 546 -10.64 -5.10 7.13
CA ASP A 546 -10.34 -3.79 6.58
C ASP A 546 -11.54 -2.83 6.63
N ASN A 547 -12.77 -3.34 6.61
CA ASN A 547 -13.97 -2.50 6.80
C ASN A 547 -14.23 -2.14 8.27
N LYS A 548 -13.59 -2.81 9.23
CA LYS A 548 -13.94 -2.71 10.66
C LYS A 548 -13.72 -1.30 11.19
N THR A 549 -12.61 -0.66 10.85
CA THR A 549 -12.31 0.71 11.28
C THR A 549 -13.41 1.68 10.88
N ALA A 550 -13.82 1.67 9.60
CA ALA A 550 -14.93 2.50 9.12
C ALA A 550 -16.27 2.14 9.78
N MET A 551 -16.57 0.85 9.91
CA MET A 551 -17.80 0.39 10.55
C MET A 551 -17.90 0.83 12.02
N ASP A 552 -16.83 0.70 12.80
CA ASP A 552 -16.81 1.05 14.21
C ASP A 552 -16.90 2.58 14.41
N LEU A 553 -16.28 3.36 13.53
CA LEU A 553 -16.21 4.82 13.65
C LEU A 553 -17.49 5.54 13.19
N GLN A 554 -18.07 5.13 12.05
CA GLN A 554 -19.20 5.84 11.44
C GLN A 554 -20.45 4.96 11.21
N GLY A 555 -20.42 3.69 11.60
CA GLY A 555 -21.56 2.77 11.46
C GLY A 555 -21.77 2.24 10.04
N HIS A 556 -20.92 2.60 9.07
CA HIS A 556 -20.96 2.07 7.71
C HIS A 556 -19.56 1.96 7.09
N THR A 557 -19.44 1.06 6.11
CA THR A 557 -18.19 0.89 5.34
C THR A 557 -17.92 2.08 4.44
N GLY A 558 -16.64 2.32 4.13
CA GLY A 558 -16.20 3.34 3.16
C GLY A 558 -15.30 4.38 3.81
N THR A 559 -14.88 5.38 3.04
CA THR A 559 -14.16 6.55 3.54
C THR A 559 -14.93 7.22 4.70
N ILE A 560 -14.21 7.66 5.73
CA ILE A 560 -14.78 8.42 6.85
C ILE A 560 -15.32 9.75 6.34
N ILE A 561 -16.62 9.95 6.50
CA ILE A 561 -17.33 11.16 6.07
C ILE A 561 -18.26 11.71 7.16
N GLU A 562 -18.62 10.91 8.16
CA GLU A 562 -19.40 11.38 9.30
C GLU A 562 -18.54 12.24 10.22
N CYS A 563 -18.78 13.56 10.24
CA CYS A 563 -18.00 14.49 11.06
C CYS A 563 -18.08 14.16 12.57
N SER A 564 -19.18 13.55 13.01
CA SER A 564 -19.38 13.10 14.40
C SER A 564 -18.40 12.01 14.84
N THR A 565 -17.67 11.39 13.91
CA THR A 565 -16.57 10.47 14.20
C THR A 565 -15.49 11.13 15.05
N CYS A 566 -15.22 12.42 14.80
CA CYS A 566 -14.14 13.17 15.44
C CYS A 566 -14.61 14.44 16.16
N HIS A 567 -15.76 15.01 15.75
CA HIS A 567 -16.27 16.26 16.27
C HIS A 567 -17.50 16.03 17.16
N GLU A 568 -17.49 16.65 18.33
CA GLU A 568 -18.64 16.67 19.22
C GLU A 568 -19.57 17.84 18.90
N GLY A 569 -20.89 17.62 19.06
CA GLY A 569 -21.91 18.64 18.85
C GLY A 569 -22.30 18.87 17.39
N ASP A 570 -23.13 19.88 17.18
CA ASP A 570 -23.49 20.33 15.84
C ASP A 570 -22.48 21.36 15.32
N LEU A 571 -21.94 21.09 14.14
CA LEU A 571 -20.98 21.97 13.46
C LEU A 571 -21.67 23.16 12.76
N GLY A 572 -23.00 23.14 12.67
CA GLY A 572 -23.80 24.21 12.08
C GLY A 572 -23.69 24.28 10.56
N ILE A 573 -23.90 25.48 10.00
CA ILE A 573 -23.90 25.73 8.56
C ILE A 573 -22.50 26.18 8.12
N THR A 574 -21.67 25.24 7.69
CA THR A 574 -20.28 25.49 7.28
C THR A 574 -19.87 24.62 6.08
N LEU A 575 -18.82 25.05 5.38
CA LEU A 575 -18.08 24.30 4.36
C LEU A 575 -16.60 24.11 4.75
N ASP A 576 -16.23 24.34 6.00
CA ASP A 576 -14.84 24.29 6.49
C ASP A 576 -14.34 22.84 6.73
N GLY A 577 -15.07 21.84 6.23
CA GLY A 577 -14.65 20.45 6.25
C GLY A 577 -13.62 20.13 5.15
N PRO A 578 -13.02 18.92 5.20
CA PRO A 578 -12.07 18.47 4.18
C PRO A 578 -12.65 18.61 2.77
N HIS A 579 -11.84 19.09 1.80
CA HIS A 579 -12.25 19.34 0.41
C HIS A 579 -13.37 20.39 0.24
N GLY A 580 -13.64 21.20 1.27
CA GLY A 580 -14.77 22.12 1.29
C GLY A 580 -16.11 21.44 1.57
N MET A 581 -16.10 20.28 2.23
CA MET A 581 -17.32 19.54 2.57
C MET A 581 -18.07 20.21 3.73
N HIS A 582 -19.41 20.18 3.64
CA HIS A 582 -20.28 20.48 4.76
C HIS A 582 -20.55 19.23 5.61
N PRO A 583 -21.03 19.39 6.87
CA PRO A 583 -21.57 18.28 7.64
C PRO A 583 -22.63 17.50 6.86
N VAL A 584 -22.48 16.17 6.81
CA VAL A 584 -23.40 15.27 6.10
C VAL A 584 -24.35 14.56 7.07
N GLY A 585 -25.44 14.01 6.55
CA GLY A 585 -26.42 13.27 7.34
C GLY A 585 -27.54 14.15 7.93
N ALA A 586 -28.25 13.63 8.92
CA ALA A 586 -29.41 14.29 9.54
C ALA A 586 -28.99 15.32 10.60
N VAL A 587 -28.27 16.34 10.16
CA VAL A 587 -27.76 17.44 10.99
C VAL A 587 -28.40 18.78 10.59
N ASN A 588 -28.17 19.84 11.35
CA ASN A 588 -28.79 21.15 11.08
C ASN A 588 -28.48 21.67 9.67
N PHE A 589 -27.33 21.30 9.08
CA PHE A 589 -27.03 21.60 7.68
C PHE A 589 -28.13 21.14 6.72
N ALA A 590 -28.64 19.91 6.85
CA ALA A 590 -29.66 19.38 5.95
C ALA A 590 -30.97 20.19 5.96
N LYS A 591 -31.24 20.92 7.06
CA LYS A 591 -32.47 21.66 7.28
C LYS A 591 -32.32 23.17 7.11
N GLU A 592 -31.21 23.77 7.53
CA GLU A 592 -31.12 25.24 7.66
C GLU A 592 -30.11 25.87 6.68
N HIS A 593 -29.63 25.11 5.69
CA HIS A 593 -28.65 25.60 4.72
C HIS A 593 -29.21 26.56 3.65
N GLY A 594 -30.54 26.68 3.47
CA GLY A 594 -31.14 27.41 2.35
C GLY A 594 -30.61 28.84 2.17
N GLY A 595 -30.62 29.65 3.25
CA GLY A 595 -30.09 31.01 3.19
C GLY A 595 -28.57 31.07 2.94
N PHE A 596 -27.81 30.05 3.35
CA PHE A 596 -26.38 29.95 3.03
C PHE A 596 -26.17 29.60 1.55
N ALA A 597 -26.94 28.65 1.01
CA ALA A 597 -26.87 28.24 -0.39
C ALA A 597 -27.24 29.39 -1.35
N GLU A 598 -28.26 30.19 -1.03
CA GLU A 598 -28.66 31.36 -1.83
C GLU A 598 -27.51 32.35 -2.06
N ARG A 599 -26.66 32.54 -1.03
CA ARG A 599 -25.49 33.44 -1.08
C ARG A 599 -24.26 32.79 -1.70
N ASN A 600 -24.18 31.46 -1.72
CA ASN A 600 -22.99 30.69 -2.06
C ASN A 600 -23.23 29.65 -3.16
N ARG A 601 -24.12 29.94 -4.11
CA ARG A 601 -24.57 29.00 -5.16
C ARG A 601 -23.43 28.26 -5.87
N ASN A 602 -22.35 28.97 -6.24
CA ASN A 602 -21.22 28.36 -6.94
C ASN A 602 -20.45 27.33 -6.10
N GLN A 603 -20.38 27.51 -4.77
CA GLN A 603 -19.76 26.52 -3.88
C GLN A 603 -20.59 25.23 -3.81
N CYS A 604 -21.92 25.34 -3.91
CA CYS A 604 -22.80 24.18 -3.94
C CYS A 604 -22.70 23.44 -5.29
N ARG A 605 -22.68 24.20 -6.40
CA ARG A 605 -22.55 23.68 -7.77
C ARG A 605 -21.27 22.87 -8.00
N ALA A 606 -20.21 23.16 -7.24
CA ALA A 606 -18.97 22.41 -7.26
C ALA A 606 -19.18 20.91 -7.00
N CYS A 607 -20.08 20.55 -6.09
CA CYS A 607 -20.30 19.16 -5.68
C CYS A 607 -21.68 18.62 -6.09
N HIS A 608 -22.70 19.48 -6.16
CA HIS A 608 -24.08 19.10 -6.44
C HIS A 608 -24.52 19.31 -7.89
N GLY A 609 -23.58 19.47 -8.82
CA GLY A 609 -23.89 19.59 -10.25
C GLY A 609 -24.01 21.04 -10.74
N GLN A 610 -23.83 21.23 -12.05
CA GLN A 610 -23.80 22.57 -12.65
C GLN A 610 -25.13 23.31 -12.51
N ASN A 611 -26.22 22.57 -12.46
CA ASN A 611 -27.59 23.06 -12.34
C ASN A 611 -28.28 22.43 -11.12
N GLY A 612 -27.55 21.92 -10.13
CA GLY A 612 -28.15 21.30 -8.94
C GLY A 612 -28.71 19.89 -9.15
N GLU A 613 -28.31 19.20 -10.22
CA GLU A 613 -28.77 17.86 -10.57
C GLU A 613 -28.16 16.72 -9.73
N GLY A 614 -27.21 17.04 -8.84
CA GLY A 614 -26.37 16.08 -8.13
C GLY A 614 -25.17 15.64 -8.97
N SER A 615 -24.13 15.14 -8.29
CA SER A 615 -22.98 14.51 -8.93
C SER A 615 -22.42 13.37 -8.08
N VAL A 616 -21.43 12.64 -8.60
CA VAL A 616 -20.70 11.60 -7.86
C VAL A 616 -20.05 12.12 -6.56
N LEU A 617 -19.77 13.43 -6.45
CA LEU A 617 -19.25 14.05 -5.22
C LEU A 617 -20.32 14.22 -4.14
N SER A 618 -21.58 14.40 -4.52
CA SER A 618 -22.73 14.55 -3.61
C SER A 618 -23.37 13.22 -3.21
N ARG A 619 -22.73 12.10 -3.54
CA ARG A 619 -23.31 10.76 -3.36
C ARG A 619 -23.39 10.37 -1.89
N THR A 620 -24.55 9.92 -1.43
CA THR A 620 -24.74 9.45 -0.06
C THR A 620 -23.88 8.20 0.24
N ALA A 621 -23.15 8.22 1.36
CA ALA A 621 -22.30 7.09 1.80
C ALA A 621 -23.08 5.99 2.55
N ALA A 622 -24.26 6.33 3.08
CA ALA A 622 -25.17 5.46 3.80
C ALA A 622 -26.63 5.85 3.48
N ASP A 623 -27.58 4.98 3.83
CA ASP A 623 -28.99 5.33 3.76
C ASP A 623 -29.27 6.52 4.68
N ARG A 624 -29.96 7.53 4.16
CA ARG A 624 -30.27 8.77 4.88
C ARG A 624 -31.77 8.92 5.06
N LEU A 625 -32.14 9.44 6.22
CA LEU A 625 -33.47 9.94 6.50
C LEU A 625 -33.31 11.41 6.88
N LEU A 626 -33.60 12.31 5.94
CA LEU A 626 -33.39 13.74 6.08
C LEU A 626 -34.72 14.47 6.27
N GLN A 627 -34.73 15.49 7.13
CA GLN A 627 -35.86 16.39 7.24
C GLN A 627 -35.72 17.50 6.20
N THR A 628 -36.71 17.66 5.34
CA THR A 628 -36.79 18.74 4.35
C THR A 628 -37.71 19.84 4.84
N ASP A 629 -37.47 21.06 4.39
CA ASP A 629 -38.28 22.23 4.76
C ASP A 629 -39.70 22.15 4.15
N ASP A 630 -39.80 21.69 2.90
CA ASP A 630 -41.04 21.76 2.11
C ASP A 630 -41.79 20.43 2.01
N ARG A 631 -41.09 19.29 2.15
CA ARG A 631 -41.62 17.96 1.79
C ARG A 631 -41.63 16.97 2.97
N GLY A 632 -41.30 17.41 4.18
CA GLY A 632 -41.23 16.56 5.36
C GLY A 632 -40.03 15.61 5.34
N MET A 633 -40.18 14.40 5.88
CA MET A 633 -39.09 13.42 5.95
C MET A 633 -38.87 12.74 4.59
N LEU A 634 -37.63 12.78 4.09
CA LEU A 634 -37.20 12.15 2.85
C LEU A 634 -36.20 11.02 3.13
N SER A 635 -36.47 9.85 2.59
CA SER A 635 -35.52 8.72 2.60
C SER A 635 -34.69 8.76 1.33
N ILE A 636 -33.37 8.85 1.46
CA ILE A 636 -32.41 8.84 0.36
C ILE A 636 -31.54 7.59 0.51
N PRO A 637 -31.62 6.61 -0.41
CA PRO A 637 -30.76 5.42 -0.35
C PRO A 637 -29.28 5.76 -0.42
N LYS A 638 -28.44 4.87 0.10
CA LYS A 638 -26.99 4.89 -0.14
C LYS A 638 -26.70 4.87 -1.63
N GLY A 639 -25.71 5.66 -2.05
CA GLY A 639 -25.26 5.69 -3.44
C GLY A 639 -26.02 6.67 -4.33
N THR A 640 -27.02 7.38 -3.79
CA THR A 640 -27.78 8.39 -4.54
C THR A 640 -27.02 9.72 -4.58
N PRO A 641 -26.69 10.28 -5.77
CA PRO A 641 -26.27 11.67 -5.91
C PRO A 641 -27.37 12.61 -5.42
N VAL A 642 -27.06 13.51 -4.49
CA VAL A 642 -28.05 14.46 -3.95
C VAL A 642 -28.08 15.72 -4.80
N GLY A 643 -29.23 16.01 -5.39
CA GLY A 643 -29.53 17.25 -6.10
C GLY A 643 -30.47 18.18 -5.33
N CYS A 644 -30.55 19.44 -5.73
CA CYS A 644 -31.44 20.44 -5.12
C CYS A 644 -32.91 20.04 -5.25
N GLY A 645 -33.28 19.45 -6.40
CA GLY A 645 -34.64 19.03 -6.71
C GLY A 645 -35.20 17.90 -5.84
N ASP A 646 -34.34 17.18 -5.12
CA ASP A 646 -34.74 16.04 -4.29
C ASP A 646 -35.57 16.50 -3.10
N CYS A 647 -35.18 17.62 -2.48
CA CYS A 647 -35.78 18.13 -1.25
C CYS A 647 -36.70 19.32 -1.47
N HIS A 648 -36.34 20.24 -2.38
CA HIS A 648 -37.06 21.50 -2.63
C HIS A 648 -37.10 21.83 -4.12
N GLU A 649 -37.69 22.96 -4.50
CA GLU A 649 -37.59 23.45 -5.87
C GLU A 649 -36.15 23.83 -6.20
N ASN A 650 -35.71 23.55 -7.43
CA ASN A 650 -34.36 23.86 -7.85
C ASN A 650 -34.28 25.34 -8.29
N GLU A 651 -33.71 26.18 -7.43
CA GLU A 651 -33.61 27.63 -7.64
C GLU A 651 -32.23 28.11 -8.17
N LEU A 652 -31.38 27.17 -8.58
CA LEU A 652 -30.01 27.46 -9.03
C LEU A 652 -29.93 28.22 -10.37
#